data_AF-A0A1G6DNN2-F1
#
_entry.id   AF-A0A1G6DNN2-F1
#
_cell.length_a   1.000
_cell.length_b   1.000
_cell.length_c   1.000
_cell.angle_alpha   90.00
_cell.angle_beta   90.00
_cell.angle_gamma   90.00
#
_symmetry.space_group_name_H-M   'P 1'
#
loop_
_entity.id
_entity.type
_entity.pdbx_description
1 polymer ?
#
loop_
_entity_poly.entity_id
_entity_poly.type
_entity_poly.pdbx_seq_one_letter_code
_entity_poly.pdbx_strand_id
1 'polypeptide(L)'
;MTRQIIIRTTAFVAAVILINTMPGFAYSAGLGGNDMYADAVYLICETDISPLQATIPYLNYSYTGSEITPIPTLKYNGVELTEGTDYLVSYSNNVDIGEGSAVVTLRGIGSYKGTTASYFNITQRNISECNISGIGEEHFTGKPVCPLPTVQFGSCTFEKDVDYTLSYSENTKCGTGYVTIKGRNRLKGSKTVKFKIRNWDVTKDFGAVPNDNGDDYTAFSKALAKAKTMPEGEQLVLEVPAGKYQISKTLGIYSNTKLLLDKKAEIINCTDNKTLLAVMGSNGNSDGFTGYTEAHDITIEGGIWNGNGEEKTIAKGIMVFRNSKNITIKNTVFKKVYGSHYLICDGISGLKVTGTVFKDYVPYTGSWKNYDFTKYTTDAKSRKSFIGAIEAVHIDFAEDETPCRDVEVSGCTFDGVPAGVGTHHINSKKGKNIFIHDNVFKNIWFSCVHASSFNNVKVYNNTATNSGLLFRSEDSESEVYDNTFTGLKKLDPARYNDDDVMYGVLSMKNSKLTLRRNILKNIPGSGLLIMNNGSLETNISDNIISGCTLNGMYIDSAAVTLRYNNISDCKRNGISANNAKIDCQKNNILSCGASYAYLSGSCADSIVGNNGISRGAVFGGTLGKAVKAETNKPTISKFKITIPYSSYTYTGKAIKPKVTVKNGSTKMSTEAYKVTYQNNTKIGTATIIIEGKGRYRGFVKKTFVIKPKPGNLKLTASEGAFKAYWPENKQASGYTVTYSKDKNFKKDVYSYTVKKSSKTSVNFSSKPKSGETWYVKYRAYIEVDGKKYGNYSEVKSIKVK
;
A
#
# COMPACT_ATOMS: atom_id res chain seq x y z
N MET A 1 -80.01 8.66 36.27
CA MET A 1 -81.29 8.01 35.90
C MET A 1 -81.70 7.14 37.07
N THR A 2 -82.74 7.52 37.79
CA THR A 2 -83.21 6.82 38.98
C THR A 2 -83.83 5.48 38.57
N ARG A 3 -83.24 4.35 38.98
CA ARG A 3 -83.93 3.05 38.95
C ARG A 3 -84.52 2.80 40.33
N GLN A 4 -85.85 2.88 40.44
CA GLN A 4 -86.60 2.38 41.59
C GLN A 4 -86.61 0.85 41.55
N ILE A 5 -86.15 0.21 42.62
CA ILE A 5 -86.41 -1.21 42.88
C ILE A 5 -87.41 -1.26 44.04
N ILE A 6 -88.61 -1.78 43.77
CA ILE A 6 -89.65 -2.00 44.76
C ILE A 6 -89.54 -3.46 45.22
N ILE A 7 -89.17 -3.69 46.49
CA ILE A 7 -89.27 -5.01 47.12
C ILE A 7 -90.31 -4.90 48.24
N ARG A 8 -91.39 -5.69 48.12
CA ARG A 8 -92.41 -5.85 49.17
C ARG A 8 -92.09 -7.08 50.00
N THR A 9 -91.86 -6.91 51.30
CA THR A 9 -91.94 -8.02 52.27
C THR A 9 -92.64 -7.56 53.54
N THR A 10 -93.39 -8.48 54.15
CA THR A 10 -94.22 -8.29 55.34
C THR A 10 -93.53 -8.84 56.59
N ALA A 11 -93.73 -8.12 57.69
CA ALA A 11 -93.47 -8.45 59.10
C ALA A 11 -92.10 -8.12 59.72
N PHE A 12 -92.19 -7.30 60.77
CA PHE A 12 -91.19 -6.72 61.67
C PHE A 12 -90.63 -7.74 62.68
N VAL A 13 -89.32 -7.67 62.99
CA VAL A 13 -88.78 -7.63 64.37
C VAL A 13 -87.55 -6.70 64.35
N ALA A 14 -87.61 -5.66 65.17
CA ALA A 14 -86.54 -4.70 65.39
C ALA A 14 -85.48 -5.24 66.35
N ALA A 15 -84.20 -5.00 66.06
CA ALA A 15 -83.14 -4.94 67.06
C ALA A 15 -82.23 -3.75 66.72
N VAL A 16 -82.16 -2.83 67.68
CA VAL A 16 -81.48 -1.54 67.67
C VAL A 16 -79.96 -1.73 67.69
N ILE A 17 -79.21 -1.06 66.80
CA ILE A 17 -77.82 -0.63 67.03
C ILE A 17 -77.63 0.80 66.51
N LEU A 18 -77.07 1.63 67.38
CA LEU A 18 -76.81 3.07 67.28
C LEU A 18 -76.13 3.52 65.98
N ILE A 19 -76.64 4.64 65.44
CA ILE A 19 -75.88 5.58 64.62
C ILE A 19 -75.27 6.63 65.54
N ASN A 20 -73.99 6.97 65.33
CA ASN A 20 -73.42 8.21 65.86
C ASN A 20 -73.01 9.15 64.71
N THR A 21 -73.38 10.44 64.92
CA THR A 21 -72.99 11.72 64.28
C THR A 21 -73.82 12.30 63.10
N MET A 22 -74.76 13.17 63.53
CA MET A 22 -75.53 14.35 63.02
C MET A 22 -74.95 15.30 61.93
N PRO A 23 -75.65 16.40 61.49
CA PRO A 23 -77.12 16.70 61.39
C PRO A 23 -77.58 17.36 60.04
N GLY A 24 -78.90 17.36 59.77
CA GLY A 24 -79.52 18.37 58.88
C GLY A 24 -80.92 18.07 58.31
N PHE A 25 -81.94 18.72 58.91
CA PHE A 25 -83.28 19.10 58.38
C PHE A 25 -84.53 18.17 58.45
N ALA A 26 -85.42 18.62 59.35
CA ALA A 26 -86.89 18.82 59.30
C ALA A 26 -87.86 17.72 58.81
N TYR A 27 -88.73 17.29 59.74
CA TYR A 27 -90.04 16.66 59.48
C TYR A 27 -91.16 17.70 59.49
N SER A 28 -92.14 17.57 58.60
CA SER A 28 -93.50 18.10 58.80
C SER A 28 -94.52 17.00 58.52
N ALA A 29 -95.36 16.68 59.50
CA ALA A 29 -96.48 15.76 59.36
C ALA A 29 -97.81 16.53 59.41
N GLY A 30 -98.73 16.20 58.50
CA GLY A 30 -100.15 16.58 58.54
C GLY A 30 -100.99 15.30 58.50
N LEU A 31 -101.94 15.19 59.43
CA LEU A 31 -102.74 14.01 59.75
C LEU A 31 -103.97 13.84 58.83
N GLY A 32 -104.30 12.59 58.49
CA GLY A 32 -105.66 12.19 58.12
C GLY A 32 -105.81 10.88 57.33
N GLY A 33 -106.12 9.78 58.03
CA GLY A 33 -106.97 8.68 57.51
C GLY A 33 -106.32 7.47 56.81
N ASN A 34 -106.37 6.32 57.49
CA ASN A 34 -106.41 4.92 57.01
C ASN A 34 -105.47 4.50 55.87
N ASP A 35 -104.22 4.21 56.23
CA ASP A 35 -103.41 3.05 55.85
C ASP A 35 -101.93 3.43 56.11
N MET A 36 -101.34 2.90 57.18
CA MET A 36 -99.90 3.12 57.43
C MET A 36 -99.07 2.20 56.53
N TYR A 37 -98.75 2.69 55.33
CA TYR A 37 -97.55 2.25 54.62
C TYR A 37 -96.39 3.12 55.10
N ALA A 38 -95.44 2.52 55.82
CA ALA A 38 -94.14 3.13 56.02
C ALA A 38 -93.37 2.99 54.71
N ASP A 39 -93.48 3.97 53.82
CA ASP A 39 -92.52 4.14 52.74
C ASP A 39 -91.18 4.55 53.36
N ALA A 40 -90.37 3.54 53.70
CA ALA A 40 -88.94 3.77 53.89
C ALA A 40 -88.36 4.10 52.50
N VAL A 41 -88.39 5.38 52.15
CA VAL A 41 -87.58 5.90 51.05
C VAL A 41 -86.13 5.76 51.50
N TYR A 42 -85.50 4.63 51.16
CA TYR A 42 -84.05 4.55 51.16
C TYR A 42 -83.57 5.48 50.05
N LEU A 43 -83.19 6.70 50.43
CA LEU A 43 -82.23 7.48 49.66
C LEU A 43 -80.95 6.64 49.64
N ILE A 44 -80.79 5.81 48.61
CA ILE A 44 -79.46 5.32 48.24
C ILE A 44 -78.72 6.55 47.73
N CYS A 45 -78.14 7.29 48.65
CA CYS A 45 -77.25 8.38 48.32
C CYS A 45 -75.98 7.72 47.79
N GLU A 46 -75.77 7.79 46.47
CA GLU A 46 -74.53 7.34 45.84
C GLU A 46 -73.34 7.93 46.60
N THR A 47 -72.39 7.08 46.97
CA THR A 47 -71.18 7.49 47.69
C THR A 47 -70.27 8.25 46.74
N ASP A 48 -69.94 9.50 47.06
CA ASP A 48 -69.02 10.30 46.26
C ASP A 48 -67.58 9.80 46.45
N ILE A 49 -66.96 9.35 45.37
CA ILE A 49 -65.56 8.88 45.37
C ILE A 49 -64.55 9.99 45.10
N SER A 50 -65.00 11.21 44.78
CA SER A 50 -64.12 12.38 44.55
C SER A 50 -63.13 12.68 45.69
N PRO A 51 -63.46 12.48 47.00
CA PRO A 51 -62.50 12.68 48.08
C PRO A 51 -61.56 11.47 48.29
N LEU A 52 -61.79 10.34 47.62
CA LEU A 52 -60.94 9.16 47.74
C LEU A 52 -59.68 9.30 46.87
N GLN A 53 -58.58 8.74 47.33
CA GLN A 53 -57.31 8.74 46.59
C GLN A 53 -57.10 7.39 45.92
N ALA A 54 -57.09 7.36 44.59
CA ALA A 54 -56.72 6.16 43.86
C ALA A 54 -55.21 5.90 43.93
N THR A 55 -54.80 4.65 44.13
CA THR A 55 -53.39 4.24 44.19
C THR A 55 -53.01 3.48 42.93
N ILE A 56 -51.89 3.87 42.31
CA ILE A 56 -51.27 3.14 41.19
C ILE A 56 -49.95 2.51 41.64
N PRO A 57 -49.47 1.43 40.97
CA PRO A 57 -48.29 0.69 41.41
C PRO A 57 -46.98 1.51 41.38
N TYR A 58 -46.82 2.40 40.39
CA TYR A 58 -45.62 3.20 40.21
C TYR A 58 -45.96 4.62 39.76
N LEU A 59 -45.09 5.58 40.09
CA LEU A 59 -45.24 6.97 39.65
C LEU A 59 -44.46 7.28 38.36
N ASN A 60 -43.48 6.45 37.98
CA ASN A 60 -42.63 6.67 36.81
C ASN A 60 -42.61 5.42 35.93
N TYR A 61 -43.02 5.57 34.67
CA TYR A 61 -42.97 4.53 33.65
C TYR A 61 -42.04 4.97 32.52
N SER A 62 -41.23 4.06 31.99
CA SER A 62 -40.35 4.35 30.85
C SER A 62 -41.15 4.33 29.55
N TYR A 63 -40.92 5.29 28.65
CA TYR A 63 -41.58 5.36 27.34
C TYR A 63 -41.53 4.03 26.57
N THR A 64 -42.68 3.51 26.17
CA THR A 64 -42.85 2.21 25.48
C THR A 64 -43.14 2.37 23.98
N GLY A 65 -43.56 3.55 23.53
CA GLY A 65 -44.09 3.78 22.18
C GLY A 65 -45.52 3.30 21.98
N SER A 66 -46.25 3.02 23.06
CA SER A 66 -47.66 2.65 23.07
C SER A 66 -48.30 3.14 24.37
N GLU A 67 -49.62 3.03 24.47
CA GLU A 67 -50.35 3.39 25.69
C GLU A 67 -49.81 2.64 26.92
N ILE A 68 -49.61 3.38 28.02
CA ILE A 68 -49.25 2.86 29.33
C ILE A 68 -50.50 2.92 30.20
N THR A 69 -50.99 1.75 30.64
CA THR A 69 -52.27 1.60 31.36
C THR A 69 -52.06 0.95 32.75
N PRO A 70 -51.53 1.70 33.73
CA PRO A 70 -51.35 1.17 35.08
C PRO A 70 -52.70 0.94 35.76
N ILE A 71 -52.89 -0.25 36.33
CA ILE A 71 -54.13 -0.65 37.00
C ILE A 71 -54.26 0.10 38.33
N PRO A 72 -55.28 0.97 38.52
CA PRO A 72 -55.49 1.65 39.80
C PRO A 72 -56.22 0.76 40.81
N THR A 73 -56.01 1.05 42.08
CA THR A 73 -56.76 0.49 43.21
C THR A 73 -57.46 1.63 43.94
N LEU A 74 -58.71 1.41 44.38
CA LEU A 74 -59.50 2.40 45.10
C LEU A 74 -60.19 1.72 46.28
N LYS A 75 -60.07 2.30 47.48
CA LYS A 75 -60.67 1.76 48.70
C LYS A 75 -61.66 2.75 49.32
N TYR A 76 -62.78 2.23 49.78
CA TYR A 76 -63.75 2.96 50.60
C TYR A 76 -63.95 2.21 51.91
N ASN A 77 -63.72 2.88 53.04
CA ASN A 77 -63.83 2.30 54.39
C ASN A 77 -63.13 0.94 54.58
N GLY A 78 -61.96 0.79 53.96
CA GLY A 78 -61.15 -0.44 54.06
C GLY A 78 -61.52 -1.55 53.07
N VAL A 79 -62.61 -1.41 52.32
CA VAL A 79 -63.02 -2.35 51.26
C VAL A 79 -62.50 -1.85 49.91
N GLU A 80 -61.94 -2.77 49.11
CA GLU A 80 -61.48 -2.48 47.74
C GLU A 80 -62.65 -2.49 46.77
N LEU A 81 -62.74 -1.42 45.97
CA LEU A 81 -63.78 -1.23 44.97
C LEU A 81 -63.40 -1.97 43.68
N THR A 82 -64.41 -2.49 42.97
CA THR A 82 -64.22 -3.32 41.78
C THR A 82 -64.42 -2.52 40.50
N GLU A 83 -63.42 -2.50 39.62
CA GLU A 83 -63.53 -1.91 38.27
C GLU A 83 -64.66 -2.57 37.46
N GLY A 84 -65.46 -1.77 36.75
CA GLY A 84 -66.62 -2.23 35.98
C GLY A 84 -67.90 -2.43 36.79
N THR A 85 -67.80 -2.49 38.13
CA THR A 85 -68.95 -2.56 39.04
C THR A 85 -69.14 -1.26 39.82
N ASP A 86 -68.07 -0.75 40.43
CA ASP A 86 -68.08 0.40 41.33
C ASP A 86 -67.51 1.67 40.68
N TYR A 87 -66.60 1.52 39.71
CA TYR A 87 -66.06 2.62 38.92
C TYR A 87 -65.64 2.17 37.50
N LEU A 88 -65.52 3.12 36.58
CA LEU A 88 -64.88 2.93 35.26
C LEU A 88 -63.54 3.65 35.22
N VAL A 89 -62.55 3.08 34.52
CA VAL A 89 -61.22 3.67 34.34
C VAL A 89 -61.09 4.26 32.92
N SER A 90 -60.50 5.46 32.82
CA SER A 90 -60.05 6.04 31.56
C SER A 90 -58.66 6.66 31.69
N TYR A 91 -57.95 6.76 30.56
CA TYR A 91 -56.57 7.25 30.50
C TYR A 91 -56.46 8.43 29.53
N SER A 92 -55.55 9.37 29.82
CA SER A 92 -55.16 10.44 28.89
C SER A 92 -53.67 10.78 29.03
N ASN A 93 -53.06 11.33 27.97
CA ASN A 93 -51.64 11.67 27.91
C ASN A 93 -50.70 10.50 28.23
N ASN A 94 -51.09 9.27 27.91
CA ASN A 94 -50.44 8.04 28.36
C ASN A 94 -49.59 7.32 27.29
N VAL A 95 -49.18 8.01 26.22
CA VAL A 95 -48.40 7.42 25.10
C VAL A 95 -46.99 8.00 25.02
N ASP A 96 -46.86 9.31 24.77
CA ASP A 96 -45.57 10.00 24.58
C ASP A 96 -45.15 10.77 25.83
N ILE A 97 -43.87 11.14 25.88
CA ILE A 97 -43.33 12.01 26.94
C ILE A 97 -43.85 13.43 26.68
N GLY A 98 -44.32 14.11 27.73
CA GLY A 98 -44.85 15.47 27.63
C GLY A 98 -44.67 16.27 28.91
N GLU A 99 -44.94 17.57 28.84
CA GLU A 99 -44.79 18.52 29.96
C GLU A 99 -45.86 18.34 31.06
N GLY A 100 -46.92 17.57 30.81
CA GLY A 100 -47.96 17.22 31.78
C GLY A 100 -47.93 15.74 32.19
N SER A 101 -48.34 15.43 33.42
CA SER A 101 -48.46 14.04 33.89
C SER A 101 -49.57 13.29 33.15
N ALA A 102 -49.31 12.03 32.80
CA ALA A 102 -50.32 11.10 32.32
C ALA A 102 -51.36 10.85 33.42
N VAL A 103 -52.63 10.70 33.03
CA VAL A 103 -53.76 10.69 33.98
C VAL A 103 -54.51 9.37 33.90
N VAL A 104 -54.78 8.78 35.06
CA VAL A 104 -55.78 7.73 35.30
C VAL A 104 -56.98 8.39 35.96
N THR A 105 -58.15 8.30 35.34
CA THR A 105 -59.41 8.83 35.90
C THR A 105 -60.34 7.68 36.26
N LEU A 106 -60.81 7.66 37.50
CA LEU A 106 -61.80 6.71 38.00
C LEU A 106 -63.12 7.46 38.14
N ARG A 107 -64.15 7.03 37.40
CA ARG A 107 -65.50 7.58 37.50
C ARG A 107 -66.41 6.59 38.22
N GLY A 108 -67.00 7.00 39.33
CA GLY A 108 -67.94 6.18 40.09
C GLY A 108 -69.14 5.76 39.23
N ILE A 109 -69.58 4.52 39.40
CA ILE A 109 -70.79 3.96 38.80
C ILE A 109 -71.56 3.13 39.83
N GLY A 110 -72.82 2.82 39.56
CA GLY A 110 -73.66 2.02 40.46
C GLY A 110 -73.91 2.74 41.79
N SER A 111 -73.40 2.19 42.89
CA SER A 111 -73.55 2.77 44.24
C SER A 111 -72.59 3.95 44.51
N TYR A 112 -71.73 4.27 43.56
CA TYR A 112 -70.71 5.30 43.66
C TYR A 112 -70.87 6.36 42.57
N LYS A 113 -70.52 7.62 42.88
CA LYS A 113 -70.56 8.76 41.94
C LYS A 113 -69.32 9.64 42.07
N GLY A 114 -69.19 10.63 41.19
CA GLY A 114 -68.05 11.54 41.19
C GLY A 114 -66.83 10.96 40.48
N THR A 115 -65.72 11.69 40.51
CA THR A 115 -64.48 11.32 39.82
C THR A 115 -63.28 11.60 40.70
N THR A 116 -62.35 10.66 40.78
CA THR A 116 -61.02 10.87 41.33
C THR A 116 -59.97 10.51 40.27
N ALA A 117 -58.79 11.09 40.37
CA ALA A 117 -57.72 10.87 39.40
C ALA A 117 -56.37 10.67 40.09
N SER A 118 -55.52 9.88 39.43
CA SER A 118 -54.13 9.70 39.81
C SER A 118 -53.22 9.99 38.62
N TYR A 119 -52.02 10.46 38.94
CA TYR A 119 -51.07 10.96 37.96
C TYR A 119 -49.81 10.08 37.94
N PHE A 120 -49.26 9.87 36.75
CA PHE A 120 -47.96 9.24 36.57
C PHE A 120 -47.13 9.95 35.50
N ASN A 121 -45.82 9.74 35.54
CA ASN A 121 -44.89 10.32 34.60
C ASN A 121 -44.41 9.28 33.60
N ILE A 122 -44.35 9.67 32.33
CA ILE A 122 -43.64 8.93 31.30
C ILE A 122 -42.25 9.54 31.19
N THR A 123 -41.23 8.73 31.44
CA THR A 123 -39.82 9.15 31.46
C THR A 123 -39.06 8.57 30.27
N GLN A 124 -37.91 9.16 29.96
CA GLN A 124 -37.05 8.69 28.88
C GLN A 124 -36.63 7.23 29.07
N ARG A 125 -36.71 6.45 27.98
CA ARG A 125 -36.25 5.06 27.93
C ARG A 125 -34.73 4.99 27.90
N ASN A 126 -34.12 4.11 28.68
CA ASN A 126 -32.68 3.89 28.60
C ASN A 126 -32.33 3.10 27.35
N ILE A 127 -31.42 3.63 26.52
CA ILE A 127 -30.96 2.96 25.31
C ILE A 127 -30.31 1.59 25.56
N SER A 128 -29.86 1.29 26.79
CA SER A 128 -29.39 -0.05 27.16
C SER A 128 -30.46 -1.12 26.94
N GLU A 129 -31.74 -0.77 27.14
CA GLU A 129 -32.92 -1.63 26.99
C GLU A 129 -33.40 -1.75 25.53
N CYS A 130 -32.91 -0.89 24.63
CA CYS A 130 -33.27 -0.95 23.21
C CYS A 130 -32.50 -2.06 22.48
N ASN A 131 -33.19 -2.73 21.57
CA ASN A 131 -32.60 -3.60 20.57
C ASN A 131 -31.89 -2.74 19.51
N ILE A 132 -30.63 -3.09 19.21
CA ILE A 132 -29.82 -2.41 18.20
C ILE A 132 -29.51 -3.41 17.10
N SER A 133 -29.96 -3.13 15.88
CA SER A 133 -29.77 -3.98 14.70
C SER A 133 -29.31 -3.14 13.49
N GLY A 134 -29.18 -3.73 12.31
CA GLY A 134 -28.75 -3.00 11.10
C GLY A 134 -27.26 -2.66 11.03
N ILE A 135 -26.46 -3.13 12.00
CA ILE A 135 -25.00 -2.96 12.02
C ILE A 135 -24.33 -4.33 12.07
N GLY A 136 -23.46 -4.60 11.10
CA GLY A 136 -22.86 -5.92 10.90
C GLY A 136 -21.43 -5.85 10.36
N GLU A 137 -21.19 -6.56 9.27
CA GLU A 137 -19.93 -6.52 8.55
C GLU A 137 -20.04 -5.61 7.33
N GLU A 138 -19.12 -4.66 7.23
CA GLU A 138 -19.07 -3.64 6.19
C GLU A 138 -17.76 -3.73 5.41
N HIS A 139 -17.79 -3.22 4.18
CA HIS A 139 -16.62 -3.14 3.32
C HIS A 139 -15.92 -1.79 3.46
N PHE A 140 -14.59 -1.81 3.54
CA PHE A 140 -13.79 -0.60 3.50
C PHE A 140 -13.70 -0.09 2.06
N THR A 141 -13.98 1.19 1.88
CA THR A 141 -14.03 1.84 0.57
C THR A 141 -13.08 3.03 0.46
N GLY A 142 -12.05 3.10 1.32
CA GLY A 142 -11.13 4.24 1.38
C GLY A 142 -11.62 5.42 2.21
N LYS A 143 -12.91 5.48 2.57
CA LYS A 143 -13.51 6.47 3.47
C LYS A 143 -13.88 5.87 4.84
N PRO A 144 -14.11 6.71 5.88
CA PRO A 144 -14.65 6.23 7.16
C PRO A 144 -15.99 5.50 6.98
N VAL A 145 -16.12 4.33 7.58
CA VAL A 145 -17.32 3.48 7.49
C VAL A 145 -18.28 3.86 8.62
N CYS A 146 -19.50 4.28 8.26
CA CYS A 146 -20.47 4.83 9.21
C CYS A 146 -21.84 4.15 9.05
N PRO A 147 -21.99 2.87 9.44
CA PRO A 147 -23.22 2.13 9.25
C PRO A 147 -24.32 2.67 10.17
N LEU A 148 -25.54 2.80 9.65
CA LEU A 148 -26.68 3.36 10.38
C LEU A 148 -27.41 2.25 11.18
N PRO A 149 -27.35 2.25 12.52
CA PRO A 149 -28.10 1.30 13.33
C PRO A 149 -29.60 1.59 13.34
N THR A 150 -30.39 0.51 13.37
CA THR A 150 -31.81 0.55 13.76
C THR A 150 -31.90 0.44 15.28
N VAL A 151 -32.60 1.38 15.91
CA VAL A 151 -32.79 1.43 17.37
C VAL A 151 -34.27 1.20 17.67
N GLN A 152 -34.59 0.13 18.40
CA GLN A 152 -35.97 -0.29 18.64
C GLN A 152 -36.25 -0.72 20.08
N PHE A 153 -37.48 -0.52 20.53
CA PHE A 153 -38.02 -1.12 21.75
C PHE A 153 -39.44 -1.63 21.48
N GLY A 154 -39.64 -2.95 21.58
CA GLY A 154 -40.89 -3.56 21.10
C GLY A 154 -41.11 -3.28 19.60
N SER A 155 -42.28 -2.75 19.24
CA SER A 155 -42.60 -2.28 17.88
C SER A 155 -42.18 -0.83 17.61
N CYS A 156 -41.76 -0.08 18.63
CA CYS A 156 -41.36 1.32 18.49
C CYS A 156 -39.96 1.42 17.88
N THR A 157 -39.82 2.18 16.78
CA THR A 157 -38.54 2.51 16.15
C THR A 157 -38.20 3.95 16.45
N PHE A 158 -36.96 4.20 16.87
CA PHE A 158 -36.46 5.54 17.19
C PHE A 158 -35.75 6.16 15.99
N GLU A 159 -35.84 7.47 15.85
CA GLU A 159 -35.30 8.20 14.71
C GLU A 159 -33.94 8.84 15.01
N LYS A 160 -32.99 8.69 14.09
CA LYS A 160 -31.71 9.40 14.16
C LYS A 160 -31.98 10.89 14.04
N ASP A 161 -31.25 11.69 14.80
CA ASP A 161 -31.42 13.15 14.81
C ASP A 161 -32.64 13.70 15.55
N VAL A 162 -33.57 12.82 15.95
CA VAL A 162 -34.68 13.12 16.86
C VAL A 162 -34.46 12.49 18.24
N ASP A 163 -34.28 11.17 18.28
CA ASP A 163 -34.23 10.37 19.52
C ASP A 163 -32.80 9.94 19.90
N TYR A 164 -31.85 9.97 18.97
CA TYR A 164 -30.44 9.67 19.28
C TYR A 164 -29.46 10.32 18.31
N THR A 165 -28.24 10.58 18.79
CA THR A 165 -27.06 10.99 17.99
C THR A 165 -26.12 9.79 17.79
N LEU A 166 -25.28 9.85 16.76
CA LEU A 166 -24.24 8.84 16.49
C LEU A 166 -22.85 9.48 16.49
N SER A 167 -21.87 8.74 17.00
CA SER A 167 -20.44 9.04 16.86
C SER A 167 -19.68 7.74 16.59
N TYR A 168 -18.58 7.81 15.84
CA TYR A 168 -17.82 6.64 15.41
C TYR A 168 -16.36 6.72 15.82
N SER A 169 -15.77 5.56 16.10
CA SER A 169 -14.33 5.42 16.36
C SER A 169 -13.78 4.14 15.72
N GLU A 170 -12.48 4.13 15.44
CA GLU A 170 -11.76 3.02 14.80
C GLU A 170 -12.35 2.57 13.46
N ASN A 171 -12.98 3.50 12.72
CA ASN A 171 -13.78 3.20 11.53
C ASN A 171 -13.13 3.61 10.19
N THR A 172 -11.83 3.91 10.19
CA THR A 172 -11.10 4.42 9.00
C THR A 172 -10.21 3.38 8.32
N LYS A 173 -10.27 2.13 8.79
CA LYS A 173 -9.49 0.99 8.27
C LYS A 173 -10.17 -0.33 8.64
N CYS A 174 -9.77 -1.43 8.02
CA CYS A 174 -10.23 -2.76 8.40
C CYS A 174 -9.92 -3.09 9.86
N GLY A 175 -10.84 -3.83 10.49
CA GLY A 175 -10.76 -4.17 11.91
C GLY A 175 -12.14 -4.16 12.56
N THR A 176 -12.16 -3.88 13.86
CA THR A 176 -13.39 -3.66 14.62
C THR A 176 -13.61 -2.16 14.73
N GLY A 177 -14.73 -1.69 14.19
CA GLY A 177 -15.21 -0.31 14.36
C GLY A 177 -16.25 -0.23 15.48
N TYR A 178 -16.47 0.98 15.98
CA TYR A 178 -17.43 1.24 17.04
C TYR A 178 -18.37 2.38 16.66
N VAL A 179 -19.67 2.20 16.92
CA VAL A 179 -20.68 3.25 16.89
C VAL A 179 -21.20 3.47 18.30
N THR A 180 -21.15 4.72 18.75
CA THR A 180 -21.74 5.13 20.02
C THR A 180 -23.04 5.87 19.74
N ILE A 181 -24.15 5.25 20.18
CA ILE A 181 -25.50 5.80 20.09
C ILE A 181 -25.83 6.49 21.41
N LYS A 182 -26.02 7.80 21.39
CA LYS A 182 -26.37 8.59 22.57
C LYS A 182 -27.82 9.06 22.46
N GLY A 183 -28.65 8.62 23.40
CA GLY A 183 -30.07 8.97 23.48
C GLY A 183 -30.30 10.46 23.74
N ARG A 184 -31.40 10.96 23.19
CA ARG A 184 -31.99 12.29 23.40
C ARG A 184 -33.51 12.18 23.28
N ASN A 185 -34.22 13.24 23.63
CA ASN A 185 -35.68 13.31 23.57
C ASN A 185 -36.34 12.08 24.24
N ARG A 186 -36.87 11.11 23.49
CA ARG A 186 -37.52 9.92 24.05
C ARG A 186 -36.56 8.89 24.64
N LEU A 187 -35.27 9.00 24.35
CA LEU A 187 -34.21 8.13 24.86
C LEU A 187 -33.25 8.88 25.80
N LYS A 188 -32.66 8.12 26.72
CA LYS A 188 -31.53 8.56 27.57
C LYS A 188 -30.39 7.55 27.57
N GLY A 189 -29.25 7.97 28.09
CA GLY A 189 -28.06 7.14 28.21
C GLY A 189 -27.28 7.02 26.90
N SER A 190 -26.30 6.12 26.87
CA SER A 190 -25.45 5.85 25.72
C SER A 190 -25.15 4.37 25.62
N LYS A 191 -25.10 3.84 24.40
CA LYS A 191 -24.76 2.45 24.11
C LYS A 191 -23.74 2.42 22.97
N THR A 192 -22.63 1.73 23.18
CA THR A 192 -21.61 1.52 22.16
C THR A 192 -21.74 0.11 21.61
N VAL A 193 -21.80 0.00 20.28
CA VAL A 193 -21.90 -1.28 19.59
C VAL A 193 -20.74 -1.41 18.61
N LYS A 194 -20.19 -2.63 18.53
CA LYS A 194 -19.11 -2.96 17.60
C LYS A 194 -19.67 -3.40 16.25
N PHE A 195 -18.97 -3.05 15.18
CA PHE A 195 -19.19 -3.58 13.84
C PHE A 195 -17.85 -3.98 13.23
N LYS A 196 -17.88 -4.80 12.17
CA LYS A 196 -16.67 -5.31 11.52
C LYS A 196 -16.44 -4.61 10.19
N ILE A 197 -15.20 -4.23 9.93
CA ILE A 197 -14.78 -3.62 8.67
C ILE A 197 -13.76 -4.54 8.03
N ARG A 198 -13.95 -4.91 6.76
CA ARG A 198 -12.96 -5.66 5.98
C ARG A 198 -12.87 -5.15 4.55
N ASN A 199 -11.85 -5.59 3.82
CA ASN A 199 -11.80 -5.37 2.38
C ASN A 199 -12.71 -6.36 1.66
N TRP A 200 -13.02 -6.08 0.40
CA TRP A 200 -13.57 -7.08 -0.51
C TRP A 200 -12.54 -8.20 -0.70
N ASP A 201 -12.98 -9.44 -0.83
CA ASP A 201 -12.14 -10.63 -0.99
C ASP A 201 -12.63 -11.40 -2.22
N VAL A 202 -11.75 -11.60 -3.20
CA VAL A 202 -12.11 -12.28 -4.47
C VAL A 202 -12.62 -13.70 -4.26
N THR A 203 -12.21 -14.37 -3.18
CA THR A 203 -12.67 -15.73 -2.86
C THR A 203 -14.00 -15.71 -2.12
N LYS A 204 -14.12 -14.92 -1.04
CA LYS A 204 -15.32 -14.93 -0.19
C LYS A 204 -16.51 -14.22 -0.81
N ASP A 205 -16.28 -13.12 -1.51
CA ASP A 205 -17.35 -12.26 -2.01
C ASP A 205 -17.72 -12.56 -3.47
N PHE A 206 -16.78 -13.13 -4.23
CA PHE A 206 -16.92 -13.30 -5.68
C PHE A 206 -16.71 -14.74 -6.17
N GLY A 207 -16.29 -15.66 -5.29
CA GLY A 207 -16.27 -17.10 -5.57
C GLY A 207 -15.05 -17.61 -6.32
N ALA A 208 -13.92 -16.90 -6.32
CA ALA A 208 -12.66 -17.47 -6.84
C ALA A 208 -12.18 -18.63 -5.97
N VAL A 209 -11.65 -19.69 -6.58
CA VAL A 209 -11.25 -20.92 -5.90
C VAL A 209 -9.75 -21.17 -6.14
N PRO A 210 -8.87 -20.80 -5.20
CA PRO A 210 -7.44 -20.97 -5.42
C PRO A 210 -7.02 -22.46 -5.48
N ASN A 211 -6.13 -22.77 -6.42
CA ASN A 211 -5.45 -24.07 -6.59
C ASN A 211 -6.33 -25.24 -7.03
N ASP A 212 -7.51 -25.00 -7.62
CA ASP A 212 -8.36 -26.05 -8.19
C ASP A 212 -8.06 -26.34 -9.68
N ASN A 213 -7.19 -25.53 -10.30
CA ASN A 213 -6.93 -25.49 -11.74
C ASN A 213 -8.15 -25.09 -12.60
N GLY A 214 -9.24 -24.65 -11.97
CA GLY A 214 -10.39 -24.06 -12.61
C GLY A 214 -10.14 -22.63 -13.05
N ASP A 215 -11.00 -22.13 -13.93
CA ASP A 215 -10.95 -20.75 -14.41
C ASP A 215 -11.62 -19.78 -13.43
N ASP A 216 -10.84 -18.88 -12.85
CA ASP A 216 -11.27 -17.85 -11.91
C ASP A 216 -11.68 -16.54 -12.59
N TYR A 217 -11.61 -16.46 -13.93
CA TYR A 217 -11.90 -15.23 -14.68
C TYR A 217 -13.22 -14.57 -14.26
N THR A 218 -14.30 -15.35 -14.13
CA THR A 218 -15.63 -14.81 -13.81
C THR A 218 -15.66 -14.14 -12.44
N ALA A 219 -15.01 -14.74 -11.43
CA ALA A 219 -14.94 -14.19 -10.08
C ALA A 219 -14.12 -12.89 -10.06
N PHE A 220 -12.93 -12.89 -10.66
CA PHE A 220 -12.08 -11.69 -10.74
C PHE A 220 -12.73 -10.57 -11.55
N SER A 221 -13.39 -10.89 -12.67
CA SER A 221 -14.06 -9.91 -13.51
C SER A 221 -15.21 -9.22 -12.77
N LYS A 222 -16.04 -9.99 -12.03
CA LYS A 222 -17.08 -9.44 -11.14
C LYS A 222 -16.47 -8.57 -10.03
N ALA A 223 -15.39 -9.03 -9.43
CA ALA A 223 -14.73 -8.31 -8.35
C ALA A 223 -14.17 -6.96 -8.80
N LEU A 224 -13.48 -6.90 -9.94
CA LEU A 224 -12.92 -5.66 -10.48
C LEU A 224 -14.01 -4.72 -10.99
N ALA A 225 -15.06 -5.25 -11.63
CA ALA A 225 -16.20 -4.45 -12.08
C ALA A 225 -16.94 -3.74 -10.93
N LYS A 226 -16.78 -4.19 -9.68
CA LYS A 226 -17.36 -3.55 -8.50
C LYS A 226 -16.94 -2.09 -8.36
N ALA A 227 -15.75 -1.72 -8.83
CA ALA A 227 -15.25 -0.34 -8.86
C ALA A 227 -16.19 0.61 -9.61
N LYS A 228 -16.88 0.15 -10.67
CA LYS A 228 -17.85 0.97 -11.44
C LYS A 228 -19.08 1.38 -10.64
N THR A 229 -19.34 0.70 -9.52
CA THR A 229 -20.53 0.92 -8.68
C THR A 229 -20.18 1.57 -7.34
N MET A 230 -18.92 1.94 -7.13
CA MET A 230 -18.50 2.61 -5.90
C MET A 230 -19.09 4.02 -5.85
N PRO A 231 -19.53 4.49 -4.67
CA PRO A 231 -19.96 5.89 -4.50
C PRO A 231 -18.86 6.88 -4.88
N GLU A 232 -19.26 8.11 -5.21
CA GLU A 232 -18.31 9.14 -5.60
C GLU A 232 -17.25 9.41 -4.50
N GLY A 233 -15.98 9.43 -4.93
CA GLY A 233 -14.82 9.58 -4.06
C GLY A 233 -14.48 8.36 -3.19
N GLU A 234 -15.18 7.24 -3.36
CA GLU A 234 -14.83 5.96 -2.74
C GLU A 234 -13.98 5.09 -3.69
N GLN A 235 -13.25 4.14 -3.10
CA GLN A 235 -12.29 3.28 -3.76
C GLN A 235 -12.64 1.81 -3.52
N LEU A 236 -12.61 0.98 -4.56
CA LEU A 236 -12.61 -0.47 -4.39
C LEU A 236 -11.29 -0.90 -3.75
N VAL A 237 -11.33 -1.51 -2.56
CA VAL A 237 -10.18 -2.19 -1.97
C VAL A 237 -10.43 -3.69 -1.99
N LEU A 238 -9.73 -4.39 -2.88
CA LEU A 238 -9.91 -5.82 -3.17
C LEU A 238 -8.68 -6.63 -2.75
N GLU A 239 -8.89 -7.62 -1.90
CA GLU A 239 -7.89 -8.59 -1.46
C GLU A 239 -7.91 -9.86 -2.31
N VAL A 240 -6.72 -10.35 -2.62
CA VAL A 240 -6.49 -11.65 -3.25
C VAL A 240 -5.68 -12.52 -2.29
N PRO A 241 -6.31 -13.51 -1.64
CA PRO A 241 -5.63 -14.44 -0.75
C PRO A 241 -4.53 -15.27 -1.44
N ALA A 242 -3.73 -15.96 -0.63
CA ALA A 242 -2.70 -16.87 -1.14
C ALA A 242 -3.30 -18.03 -1.93
N GLY A 243 -2.75 -18.31 -3.11
CA GLY A 243 -3.21 -19.39 -3.98
C GLY A 243 -2.85 -19.15 -5.44
N LYS A 244 -3.03 -20.18 -6.27
CA LYS A 244 -2.91 -20.07 -7.73
C LYS A 244 -4.29 -19.86 -8.33
N TYR A 245 -4.42 -18.87 -9.20
CA TYR A 245 -5.67 -18.51 -9.85
C TYR A 245 -5.47 -18.54 -11.36
N GLN A 246 -6.25 -19.33 -12.09
CA GLN A 246 -6.14 -19.39 -13.56
C GLN A 246 -7.12 -18.42 -14.20
N ILE A 247 -6.67 -17.67 -15.19
CA ILE A 247 -7.48 -16.62 -15.82
C ILE A 247 -7.54 -16.85 -17.33
N SER A 248 -8.70 -17.29 -17.83
CA SER A 248 -8.91 -17.63 -19.24
C SER A 248 -9.11 -16.42 -20.17
N LYS A 249 -9.45 -15.23 -19.64
CA LYS A 249 -9.69 -14.00 -20.43
C LYS A 249 -9.08 -12.77 -19.75
N THR A 250 -8.79 -11.72 -20.52
CA THR A 250 -8.23 -10.47 -19.98
C THR A 250 -9.13 -9.87 -18.90
N LEU A 251 -8.53 -9.59 -17.75
CA LEU A 251 -9.20 -8.88 -16.67
C LEU A 251 -9.21 -7.38 -16.96
N GLY A 252 -10.37 -6.75 -16.77
CA GLY A 252 -10.51 -5.31 -16.84
C GLY A 252 -10.30 -4.65 -15.48
N ILE A 253 -9.40 -3.67 -15.40
CA ILE A 253 -9.22 -2.82 -14.22
C ILE A 253 -9.74 -1.40 -14.49
N TYR A 254 -10.31 -0.77 -13.47
CA TYR A 254 -11.02 0.51 -13.56
C TYR A 254 -10.50 1.51 -12.52
N SER A 255 -10.82 2.79 -12.71
CA SER A 255 -10.43 3.87 -11.79
C SER A 255 -10.79 3.57 -10.34
N ASN A 256 -10.05 4.20 -9.42
CA ASN A 256 -10.28 4.09 -7.97
C ASN A 256 -10.28 2.62 -7.50
N THR A 257 -9.27 1.86 -7.93
CA THR A 257 -9.11 0.44 -7.55
C THR A 257 -7.78 0.21 -6.84
N LYS A 258 -7.84 -0.43 -5.67
CA LYS A 258 -6.69 -0.93 -4.93
C LYS A 258 -6.77 -2.45 -4.84
N LEU A 259 -5.88 -3.12 -5.56
CA LEU A 259 -5.72 -4.57 -5.55
C LEU A 259 -4.57 -4.98 -4.62
N LEU A 260 -4.89 -5.73 -3.57
CA LEU A 260 -3.98 -6.16 -2.51
C LEU A 260 -3.81 -7.68 -2.57
N LEU A 261 -2.70 -8.15 -3.12
CA LEU A 261 -2.44 -9.57 -3.26
C LEU A 261 -1.50 -10.07 -2.17
N ASP A 262 -1.82 -11.22 -1.57
CA ASP A 262 -0.85 -11.96 -0.77
C ASP A 262 0.39 -12.26 -1.64
N LYS A 263 1.59 -12.25 -1.05
CA LYS A 263 2.84 -12.54 -1.77
C LYS A 263 2.89 -13.93 -2.42
N LYS A 264 2.01 -14.86 -2.01
CA LYS A 264 1.86 -16.20 -2.57
C LYS A 264 0.63 -16.31 -3.49
N ALA A 265 -0.15 -15.26 -3.65
CA ALA A 265 -1.16 -15.21 -4.70
C ALA A 265 -0.45 -15.20 -6.05
N GLU A 266 -0.77 -16.15 -6.92
CA GLU A 266 -0.21 -16.28 -8.25
C GLU A 266 -1.35 -16.24 -9.28
N ILE A 267 -1.42 -15.16 -10.04
CA ILE A 267 -2.39 -14.99 -11.13
C ILE A 267 -1.75 -15.51 -12.41
N ILE A 268 -2.35 -16.54 -13.01
CA ILE A 268 -1.79 -17.27 -14.14
C ILE A 268 -2.56 -16.91 -15.41
N ASN A 269 -1.84 -16.41 -16.41
CA ASN A 269 -2.41 -16.05 -17.70
C ASN A 269 -2.73 -17.30 -18.54
N CYS A 270 -3.98 -17.75 -18.49
CA CYS A 270 -4.51 -18.81 -19.35
C CYS A 270 -5.23 -18.25 -20.60
N THR A 271 -5.08 -16.96 -20.89
CA THR A 271 -5.78 -16.33 -22.02
C THR A 271 -5.23 -16.76 -23.38
N ASP A 272 -6.13 -16.81 -24.39
CA ASP A 272 -5.82 -17.31 -25.73
C ASP A 272 -5.22 -16.25 -26.67
N ASN A 273 -5.59 -14.97 -26.57
CA ASN A 273 -5.14 -13.94 -27.54
C ASN A 273 -4.85 -12.55 -26.96
N LYS A 274 -4.79 -12.36 -25.63
CA LYS A 274 -4.66 -11.02 -25.04
C LYS A 274 -3.73 -10.98 -23.81
N THR A 275 -3.51 -9.78 -23.28
CA THR A 275 -2.80 -9.55 -22.01
C THR A 275 -3.62 -10.08 -20.81
N LEU A 276 -2.99 -10.27 -19.65
CA LEU A 276 -3.68 -10.81 -18.47
C LEU A 276 -4.58 -9.75 -17.81
N LEU A 277 -4.11 -8.52 -17.69
CA LEU A 277 -4.85 -7.40 -17.09
C LEU A 277 -4.69 -6.15 -17.96
N ALA A 278 -5.78 -5.46 -18.24
CA ALA A 278 -5.76 -4.20 -18.96
C ALA A 278 -6.71 -3.19 -18.33
N VAL A 279 -6.36 -1.90 -18.43
CA VAL A 279 -7.36 -0.84 -18.28
C VAL A 279 -8.46 -1.06 -19.31
N MET A 280 -9.70 -1.06 -18.83
CA MET A 280 -10.89 -1.12 -19.68
C MET A 280 -11.67 0.16 -19.47
N GLY A 281 -12.12 0.75 -20.56
CA GLY A 281 -12.91 1.95 -20.46
C GLY A 281 -14.31 1.75 -19.91
N SER A 282 -15.02 2.85 -19.73
CA SER A 282 -16.42 2.84 -19.25
C SER A 282 -17.29 1.89 -20.09
N ASN A 283 -17.09 1.91 -21.41
CA ASN A 283 -17.75 1.08 -22.42
C ASN A 283 -17.20 -0.36 -22.55
N GLY A 284 -16.14 -0.72 -21.81
CA GLY A 284 -15.51 -2.05 -21.84
C GLY A 284 -14.49 -2.27 -22.97
N ASN A 285 -14.18 -1.24 -23.77
CA ASN A 285 -13.12 -1.26 -24.77
C ASN A 285 -11.74 -1.01 -24.16
N SER A 286 -10.67 -1.32 -24.91
CA SER A 286 -9.27 -1.20 -24.46
C SER A 286 -8.43 -0.27 -25.34
N ASP A 287 -9.09 0.53 -26.18
CA ASP A 287 -8.55 1.38 -27.25
C ASP A 287 -9.41 2.65 -27.46
N GLY A 288 -8.95 3.57 -28.30
CA GLY A 288 -9.69 4.80 -28.65
C GLY A 288 -9.69 5.89 -27.56
N PHE A 289 -8.78 5.80 -26.59
CA PHE A 289 -8.65 6.76 -25.50
C PHE A 289 -7.83 7.98 -25.91
N THR A 290 -8.06 9.12 -25.23
CA THR A 290 -7.29 10.34 -25.47
C THR A 290 -6.77 10.95 -24.16
N GLY A 291 -5.60 11.59 -24.21
CA GLY A 291 -5.00 12.26 -23.05
C GLY A 291 -4.74 11.31 -21.88
N TYR A 292 -5.10 11.73 -20.66
CA TYR A 292 -4.87 10.98 -19.41
C TYR A 292 -6.17 10.70 -18.66
N THR A 293 -7.27 10.47 -19.39
CA THR A 293 -8.62 10.46 -18.83
C THR A 293 -9.17 9.08 -18.50
N GLU A 294 -8.56 8.01 -19.01
CA GLU A 294 -9.25 6.73 -19.09
C GLU A 294 -9.39 6.03 -17.75
N ALA A 295 -8.27 5.81 -17.08
CA ALA A 295 -8.27 5.27 -15.73
C ALA A 295 -7.38 6.09 -14.81
N HIS A 296 -7.77 6.20 -13.55
CA HIS A 296 -6.97 6.91 -12.57
C HIS A 296 -7.01 6.28 -11.17
N ASP A 297 -5.96 6.55 -10.39
CA ASP A 297 -5.87 6.18 -8.97
C ASP A 297 -5.97 4.67 -8.73
N ILE A 298 -5.18 3.92 -9.51
CA ILE A 298 -5.07 2.47 -9.42
C ILE A 298 -3.80 2.08 -8.66
N THR A 299 -3.93 1.20 -7.68
CA THR A 299 -2.81 0.60 -6.96
C THR A 299 -2.88 -0.92 -7.02
N ILE A 300 -1.80 -1.56 -7.47
CA ILE A 300 -1.62 -3.01 -7.40
C ILE A 300 -0.42 -3.28 -6.47
N GLU A 301 -0.67 -3.95 -5.35
CA GLU A 301 0.37 -4.28 -4.38
C GLU A 301 0.44 -5.79 -4.13
N GLY A 302 1.63 -6.37 -4.29
CA GLY A 302 1.90 -7.77 -4.01
C GLY A 302 1.62 -8.72 -5.18
N GLY A 303 1.59 -10.01 -4.87
CA GLY A 303 1.28 -11.09 -5.81
C GLY A 303 2.40 -11.44 -6.79
N ILE A 304 2.18 -12.56 -7.46
CA ILE A 304 2.97 -13.10 -8.56
C ILE A 304 2.09 -13.08 -9.80
N TRP A 305 2.52 -12.38 -10.84
CA TRP A 305 1.83 -12.32 -12.13
C TRP A 305 2.62 -13.16 -13.11
N ASN A 306 2.02 -14.28 -13.50
CA ASN A 306 2.65 -15.32 -14.29
C ASN A 306 2.08 -15.29 -15.71
N GLY A 307 2.91 -14.93 -16.69
CA GLY A 307 2.52 -14.89 -18.09
C GLY A 307 2.24 -16.27 -18.71
N ASN A 308 2.57 -17.35 -18.01
CA ASN A 308 2.46 -18.73 -18.46
C ASN A 308 3.12 -18.98 -19.83
N GLY A 309 4.25 -18.31 -20.08
CA GLY A 309 4.79 -18.13 -21.42
C GLY A 309 5.29 -19.38 -22.13
N GLU A 310 5.65 -20.43 -21.40
CA GLU A 310 6.11 -21.71 -21.96
C GLU A 310 4.98 -22.44 -22.72
N GLU A 311 3.73 -22.17 -22.35
CA GLU A 311 2.53 -22.77 -22.96
C GLU A 311 1.92 -21.89 -24.07
N LYS A 312 2.58 -20.79 -24.44
CA LYS A 312 2.03 -19.80 -25.39
C LYS A 312 2.68 -19.93 -26.77
N THR A 313 1.86 -19.69 -27.79
CA THR A 313 2.26 -19.64 -29.20
C THR A 313 2.26 -18.21 -29.77
N ILE A 314 1.70 -17.24 -29.03
CA ILE A 314 1.59 -15.82 -29.42
C ILE A 314 2.16 -14.95 -28.30
N ALA A 315 3.00 -13.98 -28.66
CA ALA A 315 3.64 -13.04 -27.73
C ALA A 315 2.60 -12.23 -26.92
N LYS A 316 2.79 -12.12 -25.60
CA LYS A 316 1.80 -11.54 -24.68
C LYS A 316 2.45 -10.87 -23.48
N GLY A 317 2.08 -9.61 -23.23
CA GLY A 317 2.40 -8.91 -22.00
C GLY A 317 1.46 -9.27 -20.85
N ILE A 318 1.77 -8.83 -19.63
CA ILE A 318 0.97 -9.16 -18.43
C ILE A 318 -0.01 -8.04 -18.09
N MET A 319 0.46 -6.79 -18.05
CA MET A 319 -0.35 -5.65 -17.68
C MET A 319 -0.26 -4.55 -18.71
N VAL A 320 -1.40 -3.94 -19.01
CA VAL A 320 -1.50 -2.82 -19.95
C VAL A 320 -2.28 -1.67 -19.32
N PHE A 321 -1.65 -0.50 -19.24
CA PHE A 321 -2.27 0.76 -18.86
C PHE A 321 -2.13 1.73 -20.02
N ARG A 322 -3.24 2.35 -20.43
CA ARG A 322 -3.26 3.34 -21.52
C ARG A 322 -3.98 4.60 -21.08
N ASN A 323 -3.49 5.77 -21.49
CA ASN A 323 -4.15 7.07 -21.28
C ASN A 323 -4.63 7.28 -19.83
N SER A 324 -3.80 6.93 -18.86
CA SER A 324 -4.19 6.82 -17.45
C SER A 324 -3.39 7.75 -16.54
N LYS A 325 -3.86 7.94 -15.31
CA LYS A 325 -3.22 8.79 -14.30
C LYS A 325 -3.00 8.06 -12.97
N ASN A 326 -1.95 8.40 -12.24
CA ASN A 326 -1.73 7.92 -10.86
C ASN A 326 -1.78 6.39 -10.72
N ILE A 327 -0.95 5.69 -11.49
CA ILE A 327 -0.87 4.22 -11.46
C ILE A 327 0.31 3.80 -10.58
N THR A 328 0.04 2.96 -9.58
CA THR A 328 1.07 2.43 -8.67
C THR A 328 1.13 0.91 -8.73
N ILE A 329 2.31 0.36 -9.05
CA ILE A 329 2.63 -1.07 -8.98
C ILE A 329 3.72 -1.27 -7.93
N LYS A 330 3.47 -2.13 -6.94
CA LYS A 330 4.35 -2.21 -5.75
C LYS A 330 4.54 -3.62 -5.22
N ASN A 331 5.78 -3.97 -4.91
CA ASN A 331 6.14 -5.23 -4.23
C ASN A 331 5.64 -6.49 -4.95
N THR A 332 5.62 -6.45 -6.28
CA THR A 332 5.05 -7.50 -7.13
C THR A 332 6.15 -8.32 -7.80
N VAL A 333 5.83 -9.55 -8.23
CA VAL A 333 6.72 -10.36 -9.08
C VAL A 333 6.05 -10.59 -10.42
N PHE A 334 6.70 -10.22 -11.52
CA PHE A 334 6.29 -10.64 -12.86
C PHE A 334 7.26 -11.71 -13.39
N LYS A 335 6.72 -12.79 -13.97
CA LYS A 335 7.53 -13.90 -14.48
C LYS A 335 6.91 -14.59 -15.69
N LYS A 336 7.71 -15.35 -16.43
CA LYS A 336 7.28 -16.21 -17.55
C LYS A 336 6.50 -15.45 -18.62
N VAL A 337 6.98 -14.26 -18.98
CA VAL A 337 6.40 -13.46 -20.07
C VAL A 337 6.92 -14.00 -21.40
N TYR A 338 6.02 -14.22 -22.35
CA TYR A 338 6.37 -14.75 -23.66
C TYR A 338 6.45 -13.63 -24.68
N GLY A 339 7.66 -13.35 -25.18
CA GLY A 339 7.84 -12.55 -26.39
C GLY A 339 7.41 -11.08 -26.36
N SER A 340 7.07 -10.51 -25.21
CA SER A 340 6.45 -9.19 -25.09
C SER A 340 6.86 -8.46 -23.81
N HIS A 341 6.46 -7.20 -23.67
CA HIS A 341 6.70 -6.39 -22.49
C HIS A 341 5.99 -6.97 -21.26
N TYR A 342 6.56 -6.81 -20.07
CA TYR A 342 5.90 -7.29 -18.85
C TYR A 342 4.75 -6.34 -18.48
N LEU A 343 5.08 -5.05 -18.42
CA LEU A 343 4.19 -3.94 -18.12
C LEU A 343 4.25 -2.93 -19.27
N ILE A 344 3.11 -2.70 -19.91
CA ILE A 344 2.91 -1.73 -20.98
C ILE A 344 2.18 -0.53 -20.38
N CYS A 345 2.74 0.66 -20.54
CA CYS A 345 2.27 1.91 -19.98
C CYS A 345 2.34 2.98 -21.06
N ASP A 346 1.24 3.19 -21.77
CA ASP A 346 1.19 4.07 -22.93
C ASP A 346 0.42 5.35 -22.54
N GLY A 347 1.06 6.52 -22.61
CA GLY A 347 0.40 7.79 -22.25
C GLY A 347 -0.05 7.87 -20.79
N ILE A 348 0.87 7.64 -19.84
CA ILE A 348 0.58 7.70 -18.40
C ILE A 348 1.06 9.00 -17.76
N SER A 349 0.26 9.62 -16.89
CA SER A 349 0.68 10.73 -16.03
C SER A 349 0.75 10.26 -14.57
N GLY A 350 1.94 10.12 -13.99
CA GLY A 350 2.09 9.66 -12.62
C GLY A 350 2.13 8.14 -12.50
N LEU A 351 3.17 7.50 -13.03
CA LEU A 351 3.43 6.06 -12.87
C LEU A 351 4.46 5.82 -11.77
N LYS A 352 4.19 4.90 -10.84
CA LYS A 352 5.15 4.44 -9.83
C LYS A 352 5.29 2.93 -9.82
N VAL A 353 6.47 2.42 -10.14
CA VAL A 353 6.79 1.00 -10.07
C VAL A 353 7.88 0.79 -9.02
N THR A 354 7.55 0.17 -7.88
CA THR A 354 8.48 0.09 -6.75
C THR A 354 8.62 -1.30 -6.12
N GLY A 355 9.85 -1.70 -5.79
CA GLY A 355 10.09 -2.98 -5.11
C GLY A 355 9.68 -4.22 -5.91
N THR A 356 9.53 -4.08 -7.23
CA THR A 356 8.99 -5.11 -8.14
C THR A 356 10.12 -5.94 -8.73
N VAL A 357 9.87 -7.23 -8.98
CA VAL A 357 10.83 -8.15 -9.60
C VAL A 357 10.32 -8.57 -10.97
N PHE A 358 11.15 -8.40 -12.01
CA PHE A 358 10.92 -8.87 -13.38
C PHE A 358 11.94 -9.95 -13.72
N LYS A 359 11.47 -11.14 -14.09
CA LYS A 359 12.37 -12.28 -14.35
C LYS A 359 11.74 -13.33 -15.26
N ASP A 360 12.50 -14.39 -15.52
CA ASP A 360 12.04 -15.60 -16.22
C ASP A 360 11.40 -15.26 -17.57
N TYR A 361 12.06 -14.43 -18.40
CA TYR A 361 11.55 -14.11 -19.73
C TYR A 361 11.61 -15.34 -20.64
N VAL A 362 10.55 -15.56 -21.41
CA VAL A 362 10.45 -16.64 -22.39
C VAL A 362 10.56 -16.00 -23.79
N PRO A 363 11.66 -16.24 -24.53
CA PRO A 363 11.81 -15.75 -25.89
C PRO A 363 10.67 -16.22 -26.79
N TYR A 364 10.20 -15.34 -27.66
CA TYR A 364 9.27 -15.73 -28.72
C TYR A 364 9.97 -16.65 -29.72
N THR A 365 9.37 -17.81 -29.97
CA THR A 365 9.87 -18.85 -30.89
C THR A 365 9.00 -19.02 -32.12
N GLY A 366 7.84 -18.35 -32.17
CA GLY A 366 6.92 -18.42 -33.30
C GLY A 366 7.37 -17.63 -34.53
N SER A 367 6.59 -17.76 -35.60
CA SER A 367 6.79 -17.00 -36.83
C SER A 367 6.17 -15.62 -36.71
N TRP A 368 7.01 -14.59 -36.70
CA TRP A 368 6.65 -13.16 -36.73
C TRP A 368 5.78 -12.72 -37.93
N LYS A 369 5.41 -13.62 -38.86
CA LYS A 369 4.65 -13.36 -40.10
C LYS A 369 3.29 -12.64 -39.92
N ASN A 370 2.68 -12.66 -38.74
CA ASN A 370 1.41 -11.97 -38.46
C ASN A 370 1.60 -10.54 -37.96
N TYR A 371 2.84 -10.14 -37.61
CA TYR A 371 3.20 -8.74 -37.55
C TYR A 371 3.59 -8.35 -38.97
N ASP A 372 2.93 -7.33 -39.52
CA ASP A 372 3.31 -6.76 -40.81
C ASP A 372 4.67 -6.04 -40.69
N PHE A 373 5.74 -6.82 -40.69
CA PHE A 373 7.11 -6.32 -40.81
C PHE A 373 7.42 -5.84 -42.22
N THR A 374 6.50 -5.94 -43.21
CA THR A 374 6.76 -5.39 -44.54
C THR A 374 6.84 -3.86 -44.54
N LYS A 375 6.39 -3.22 -43.45
CA LYS A 375 6.66 -1.80 -43.14
C LYS A 375 8.06 -1.54 -42.52
N TYR A 376 8.73 -2.57 -41.99
CA TYR A 376 9.98 -2.46 -41.20
C TYR A 376 11.05 -3.55 -41.48
N THR A 377 11.05 -4.14 -42.68
CA THR A 377 12.05 -5.06 -43.30
C THR A 377 11.78 -6.58 -43.27
N THR A 378 12.37 -7.26 -44.27
CA THR A 378 12.17 -8.68 -44.63
C THR A 378 13.32 -9.62 -44.21
N ASP A 379 14.37 -9.15 -43.53
CA ASP A 379 15.57 -9.97 -43.26
C ASP A 379 15.66 -10.54 -41.82
N ALA A 380 16.52 -11.53 -41.61
CA ALA A 380 16.81 -12.09 -40.28
C ALA A 380 17.61 -11.14 -39.39
N LYS A 381 18.13 -10.03 -39.94
CA LYS A 381 18.96 -9.06 -39.23
C LYS A 381 18.10 -8.14 -38.36
N SER A 382 16.96 -7.68 -38.88
CA SER A 382 15.99 -6.84 -38.16
C SER A 382 15.26 -7.59 -37.04
N ARG A 383 14.93 -8.88 -37.21
CA ARG A 383 14.23 -9.68 -36.19
C ARG A 383 14.97 -9.81 -34.85
N LYS A 384 16.31 -9.84 -34.83
CA LYS A 384 17.08 -9.85 -33.56
C LYS A 384 17.30 -8.44 -32.99
N SER A 385 17.18 -7.38 -33.79
CA SER A 385 17.14 -6.00 -33.30
C SER A 385 15.91 -5.75 -32.41
N PHE A 386 14.77 -6.38 -32.77
CA PHE A 386 13.52 -6.28 -32.02
C PHE A 386 13.58 -6.86 -30.60
N ILE A 387 14.46 -7.84 -30.31
CA ILE A 387 14.60 -8.38 -28.94
C ILE A 387 15.09 -7.29 -27.97
N GLY A 388 15.87 -6.32 -28.44
CA GLY A 388 16.32 -5.18 -27.65
C GLY A 388 15.24 -4.12 -27.39
N ALA A 389 14.15 -4.18 -28.15
CA ALA A 389 12.99 -3.28 -28.10
C ALA A 389 11.88 -3.81 -27.17
N ILE A 390 12.18 -4.78 -26.29
CA ILE A 390 11.21 -5.38 -25.36
C ILE A 390 11.58 -4.98 -23.93
N GLU A 391 11.22 -3.76 -23.54
CA GLU A 391 11.37 -3.28 -22.17
C GLU A 391 10.43 -4.02 -21.22
N ALA A 392 10.94 -4.42 -20.05
CA ALA A 392 10.11 -5.01 -19.02
C ALA A 392 9.08 -4.00 -18.49
N VAL A 393 9.48 -2.73 -18.32
CA VAL A 393 8.57 -1.61 -18.10
C VAL A 393 8.62 -0.71 -19.32
N HIS A 394 7.67 -0.91 -20.22
CA HIS A 394 7.53 -0.14 -21.45
C HIS A 394 6.71 1.12 -21.15
N ILE A 395 7.33 2.28 -21.26
CA ILE A 395 6.73 3.59 -20.96
C ILE A 395 6.66 4.41 -22.23
N ASP A 396 5.52 4.36 -22.91
CA ASP A 396 5.42 4.76 -24.29
C ASP A 396 4.36 5.83 -24.55
N PHE A 397 4.18 6.16 -25.83
CA PHE A 397 3.13 7.03 -26.32
C PHE A 397 1.85 6.24 -26.52
N ALA A 398 0.73 6.81 -26.09
CA ALA A 398 -0.57 6.28 -26.47
C ALA A 398 -0.84 6.45 -27.98
N GLU A 399 -1.91 5.83 -28.46
CA GLU A 399 -2.30 5.87 -29.89
C GLU A 399 -2.56 7.30 -30.39
N ASP A 400 -3.05 8.20 -29.51
CA ASP A 400 -3.23 9.63 -29.76
C ASP A 400 -1.93 10.45 -29.61
N GLU A 401 -0.79 9.76 -29.54
CA GLU A 401 0.55 10.27 -29.26
C GLU A 401 0.70 10.92 -27.87
N THR A 402 -0.24 10.72 -26.95
CA THR A 402 -0.09 11.24 -25.58
C THR A 402 1.14 10.59 -24.93
N PRO A 403 2.13 11.38 -24.45
CA PRO A 403 3.36 10.81 -23.93
C PRO A 403 3.26 10.45 -22.45
N CYS A 404 4.11 9.54 -21.98
CA CYS A 404 4.30 9.32 -20.55
C CYS A 404 4.96 10.52 -19.84
N ARG A 405 4.48 10.84 -18.63
CA ARG A 405 5.08 11.85 -17.74
C ARG A 405 4.99 11.49 -16.27
N ASP A 406 5.91 12.05 -15.48
CA ASP A 406 6.01 11.85 -14.03
C ASP A 406 6.09 10.36 -13.65
N VAL A 407 7.10 9.70 -14.22
CA VAL A 407 7.34 8.27 -14.05
C VAL A 407 8.45 8.03 -13.04
N GLU A 408 8.22 7.14 -12.07
CA GLU A 408 9.23 6.65 -11.15
C GLU A 408 9.31 5.12 -11.20
N VAL A 409 10.49 4.58 -11.49
CA VAL A 409 10.81 3.16 -11.36
C VAL A 409 11.95 3.00 -10.37
N SER A 410 11.66 2.50 -9.17
CA SER A 410 12.63 2.48 -8.08
C SER A 410 12.65 1.24 -7.18
N GLY A 411 13.85 0.83 -6.76
CA GLY A 411 14.02 -0.35 -5.89
C GLY A 411 13.62 -1.68 -6.54
N CYS A 412 13.52 -1.75 -7.86
CA CYS A 412 13.12 -2.93 -8.61
C CYS A 412 14.32 -3.83 -8.95
N THR A 413 14.06 -5.11 -9.22
CA THR A 413 15.05 -6.06 -9.73
C THR A 413 14.63 -6.57 -11.10
N PHE A 414 15.53 -6.48 -12.07
CA PHE A 414 15.38 -7.01 -13.42
C PHE A 414 16.44 -8.09 -13.60
N ASP A 415 16.03 -9.33 -13.85
CA ASP A 415 16.96 -10.47 -13.97
C ASP A 415 16.65 -11.31 -15.20
N GLY A 416 17.58 -11.28 -16.17
CA GLY A 416 17.45 -12.08 -17.39
C GLY A 416 16.34 -11.59 -18.33
N VAL A 417 15.99 -10.30 -18.29
CA VAL A 417 15.00 -9.69 -19.20
C VAL A 417 15.68 -9.08 -20.43
N PRO A 418 14.95 -8.90 -21.56
CA PRO A 418 15.52 -8.35 -22.78
C PRO A 418 16.02 -6.91 -22.62
N ALA A 419 15.13 -6.02 -22.16
CA ALA A 419 15.48 -4.67 -21.74
C ALA A 419 14.76 -4.30 -20.43
N GLY A 420 15.29 -3.32 -19.71
CA GLY A 420 14.78 -2.92 -18.40
C GLY A 420 13.57 -1.98 -18.49
N VAL A 421 13.84 -0.68 -18.53
CA VAL A 421 12.81 0.38 -18.48
C VAL A 421 12.97 1.33 -19.63
N GLY A 422 11.89 1.71 -20.32
CA GLY A 422 12.01 2.71 -21.37
C GLY A 422 11.00 2.60 -22.50
N THR A 423 11.32 3.26 -23.60
CA THR A 423 10.72 3.05 -24.92
C THR A 423 11.80 3.16 -26.00
N HIS A 424 11.55 2.48 -27.11
CA HIS A 424 12.35 2.52 -28.33
C HIS A 424 11.68 3.34 -29.44
N HIS A 425 10.51 3.92 -29.18
CA HIS A 425 9.80 4.75 -30.14
C HIS A 425 10.25 6.21 -30.05
N ILE A 426 10.39 6.84 -31.21
CA ILE A 426 10.70 8.26 -31.36
C ILE A 426 9.41 8.99 -31.71
N ASN A 427 9.13 10.09 -31.01
CA ASN A 427 7.94 10.89 -31.23
C ASN A 427 8.27 12.39 -31.10
N SER A 428 7.56 13.22 -31.87
CA SER A 428 7.66 14.69 -31.78
C SER A 428 7.17 15.23 -30.43
N LYS A 429 6.15 14.59 -29.83
CA LYS A 429 5.63 14.90 -28.50
C LYS A 429 6.44 14.15 -27.45
N LYS A 430 7.39 14.83 -26.81
CA LYS A 430 8.28 14.19 -25.83
C LYS A 430 7.59 13.94 -24.49
N GLY A 431 7.83 12.76 -23.90
CA GLY A 431 7.51 12.52 -22.49
C GLY A 431 8.42 13.30 -21.55
N LYS A 432 8.09 13.34 -20.26
CA LYS A 432 8.79 14.23 -19.31
C LYS A 432 8.87 13.69 -17.88
N ASN A 433 9.94 14.02 -17.16
CA ASN A 433 10.13 13.68 -15.74
C ASN A 433 10.15 12.16 -15.53
N ILE A 434 11.18 11.51 -16.06
CA ILE A 434 11.35 10.05 -16.00
C ILE A 434 12.48 9.73 -15.03
N PHE A 435 12.18 9.09 -13.90
CA PHE A 435 13.12 8.84 -12.82
C PHE A 435 13.31 7.33 -12.61
N ILE A 436 14.55 6.86 -12.84
CA ILE A 436 14.88 5.43 -12.77
C ILE A 436 16.06 5.25 -11.82
N HIS A 437 15.82 4.77 -10.61
CA HIS A 437 16.84 4.75 -9.57
C HIS A 437 16.74 3.62 -8.56
N ASP A 438 17.85 3.34 -7.85
CA ASP A 438 17.91 2.29 -6.83
C ASP A 438 17.55 0.89 -7.36
N ASN A 439 17.63 0.66 -8.68
CA ASN A 439 17.30 -0.62 -9.28
C ASN A 439 18.53 -1.53 -9.41
N VAL A 440 18.25 -2.83 -9.46
CA VAL A 440 19.24 -3.87 -9.70
C VAL A 440 18.93 -4.54 -11.03
N PHE A 441 19.84 -4.38 -11.99
CA PHE A 441 19.78 -4.99 -13.31
C PHE A 441 20.80 -6.13 -13.38
N LYS A 442 20.37 -7.33 -13.70
CA LYS A 442 21.22 -8.51 -13.82
C LYS A 442 20.92 -9.21 -15.12
N ASN A 443 21.98 -9.61 -15.84
CA ASN A 443 21.81 -10.42 -17.04
C ASN A 443 20.87 -9.76 -18.06
N ILE A 444 20.90 -8.43 -18.18
CA ILE A 444 20.04 -7.71 -19.12
C ILE A 444 20.62 -7.86 -20.51
N TRP A 445 19.79 -8.25 -21.46
CA TRP A 445 20.30 -8.63 -22.76
C TRP A 445 20.75 -7.40 -23.55
N PHE A 446 19.88 -6.42 -23.68
CA PHE A 446 20.10 -5.22 -24.47
C PHE A 446 20.40 -4.00 -23.58
N SER A 447 19.40 -3.26 -23.13
CA SER A 447 19.60 -2.02 -22.36
C SER A 447 18.91 -2.10 -20.99
N CYS A 448 19.58 -1.61 -19.94
CA CYS A 448 18.94 -1.46 -18.63
C CYS A 448 17.91 -0.33 -18.67
N VAL A 449 18.24 0.77 -19.35
CA VAL A 449 17.34 1.90 -19.55
C VAL A 449 17.42 2.39 -21.00
N HIS A 450 16.25 2.61 -21.61
CA HIS A 450 16.08 3.13 -22.95
C HIS A 450 15.24 4.41 -22.93
N ALA A 451 15.85 5.55 -23.24
CA ALA A 451 15.18 6.84 -23.29
C ALA A 451 15.09 7.33 -24.74
N SER A 452 13.90 7.24 -25.32
CA SER A 452 13.61 7.72 -26.67
C SER A 452 12.53 8.81 -26.59
N SER A 453 12.85 10.02 -27.07
CA SER A 453 11.97 11.20 -27.04
C SER A 453 11.45 11.60 -25.65
N PHE A 454 12.37 11.83 -24.69
CA PHE A 454 12.05 12.30 -23.34
C PHE A 454 12.82 13.56 -22.90
N ASN A 455 12.15 14.40 -22.12
CA ASN A 455 12.76 15.54 -21.43
C ASN A 455 12.91 15.24 -19.92
N ASN A 456 14.01 15.67 -19.32
CA ASN A 456 14.29 15.47 -17.89
C ASN A 456 14.24 13.99 -17.46
N VAL A 457 15.08 13.17 -18.09
CA VAL A 457 15.32 11.78 -17.67
C VAL A 457 16.44 11.76 -16.61
N LYS A 458 16.24 11.08 -15.48
CA LYS A 458 17.29 10.86 -14.48
C LYS A 458 17.47 9.39 -14.18
N VAL A 459 18.67 8.89 -14.45
CA VAL A 459 19.06 7.49 -14.20
C VAL A 459 20.16 7.46 -13.17
N TYR A 460 19.86 7.05 -11.93
CA TYR A 460 20.83 7.15 -10.85
C TYR A 460 20.80 6.07 -9.79
N ASN A 461 21.96 5.84 -9.17
CA ASN A 461 22.12 4.84 -8.11
C ASN A 461 21.64 3.42 -8.49
N ASN A 462 21.67 3.08 -9.77
CA ASN A 462 21.39 1.73 -10.24
C ASN A 462 22.66 0.89 -10.21
N THR A 463 22.48 -0.41 -9.98
CA THR A 463 23.55 -1.41 -10.12
C THR A 463 23.19 -2.36 -11.25
N ALA A 464 24.06 -2.45 -12.25
CA ALA A 464 23.88 -3.29 -13.41
C ALA A 464 25.09 -4.22 -13.59
N THR A 465 24.84 -5.52 -13.71
CA THR A 465 25.90 -6.53 -13.80
C THR A 465 25.61 -7.54 -14.89
N ASN A 466 26.64 -7.83 -15.70
CA ASN A 466 26.53 -8.74 -16.83
C ASN A 466 25.38 -8.33 -17.75
N SER A 467 25.34 -7.05 -18.11
CA SER A 467 24.25 -6.44 -18.88
C SER A 467 24.80 -5.75 -20.12
N GLY A 468 23.97 -5.62 -21.17
CA GLY A 468 24.35 -4.96 -22.44
C GLY A 468 24.74 -3.49 -22.27
N LEU A 469 23.79 -2.56 -22.25
CA LEU A 469 24.00 -1.14 -21.95
C LEU A 469 23.44 -0.78 -20.57
N LEU A 470 24.06 0.17 -19.87
CA LEU A 470 23.44 0.85 -18.74
C LEU A 470 22.31 1.76 -19.22
N PHE A 471 22.58 2.54 -20.28
CA PHE A 471 21.70 3.61 -20.72
C PHE A 471 21.84 3.87 -22.22
N ARG A 472 20.69 3.97 -22.90
CA ARG A 472 20.56 4.42 -24.28
C ARG A 472 19.68 5.66 -24.32
N SER A 473 20.13 6.70 -25.01
CA SER A 473 19.42 7.97 -25.20
C SER A 473 19.29 8.30 -26.67
N GLU A 474 18.07 8.53 -27.11
CA GLU A 474 17.72 9.00 -28.45
C GLU A 474 16.77 10.19 -28.32
N ASP A 475 17.09 11.31 -28.97
CA ASP A 475 16.27 12.53 -28.94
C ASP A 475 15.81 12.96 -27.52
N SER A 476 16.68 12.79 -26.52
CA SER A 476 16.30 12.93 -25.10
C SER A 476 17.25 13.84 -24.32
N GLU A 477 16.75 14.50 -23.27
CA GLU A 477 17.53 15.22 -22.27
C GLU A 477 17.67 14.41 -20.99
N SER A 478 18.92 14.03 -20.66
CA SER A 478 19.20 13.02 -19.64
C SER A 478 20.33 13.39 -18.69
N GLU A 479 20.12 13.14 -17.40
CA GLU A 479 21.17 13.08 -16.36
C GLU A 479 21.38 11.63 -15.90
N VAL A 480 22.58 11.10 -16.10
CA VAL A 480 22.95 9.73 -15.71
C VAL A 480 24.07 9.79 -14.70
N TYR A 481 23.81 9.37 -13.45
CA TYR A 481 24.79 9.58 -12.40
C TYR A 481 24.79 8.58 -11.25
N ASP A 482 25.94 8.44 -10.60
CA ASP A 482 26.09 7.58 -9.42
C ASP A 482 25.73 6.10 -9.67
N ASN A 483 25.69 5.62 -10.92
CA ASN A 483 25.46 4.22 -11.25
C ASN A 483 26.73 3.36 -11.16
N THR A 484 26.56 2.06 -11.03
CA THR A 484 27.63 1.05 -11.17
C THR A 484 27.22 0.04 -12.24
N PHE A 485 28.02 -0.11 -13.28
CA PHE A 485 27.72 -0.92 -14.44
C PHE A 485 28.92 -1.81 -14.80
N THR A 486 28.64 -3.09 -15.05
CA THR A 486 29.59 -4.03 -15.64
C THR A 486 28.97 -4.66 -16.88
N GLY A 487 29.66 -4.55 -18.02
CA GLY A 487 29.20 -5.05 -19.31
C GLY A 487 29.05 -6.57 -19.37
N LEU A 488 28.53 -7.06 -20.51
CA LEU A 488 28.39 -8.49 -20.79
C LEU A 488 29.75 -9.19 -20.75
N LYS A 489 29.81 -10.33 -20.04
CA LYS A 489 31.01 -11.19 -20.03
C LYS A 489 31.24 -11.89 -21.38
N LYS A 490 30.15 -12.20 -22.08
CA LYS A 490 30.14 -12.87 -23.38
C LYS A 490 28.99 -12.31 -24.19
N LEU A 491 29.27 -11.96 -25.45
CA LEU A 491 28.26 -11.60 -26.42
C LEU A 491 27.59 -12.87 -26.93
N ASP A 492 26.27 -12.86 -26.99
CA ASP A 492 25.48 -13.95 -27.56
C ASP A 492 24.96 -13.52 -28.94
N PRO A 493 25.59 -13.95 -30.05
CA PRO A 493 25.17 -13.56 -31.40
C PRO A 493 23.79 -14.12 -31.77
N ALA A 494 23.21 -15.03 -30.97
CA ALA A 494 21.81 -15.44 -31.14
C ALA A 494 20.83 -14.37 -30.65
N ARG A 495 21.24 -13.52 -29.70
CA ARG A 495 20.38 -12.51 -29.05
C ARG A 495 20.56 -11.10 -29.62
N TYR A 496 21.70 -10.81 -30.25
CA TYR A 496 22.04 -9.47 -30.71
C TYR A 496 22.53 -9.51 -32.16
N ASN A 497 22.08 -8.55 -32.95
CA ASN A 497 22.66 -8.20 -34.24
C ASN A 497 23.20 -6.76 -34.27
N ASP A 498 23.06 -6.07 -33.14
CA ASP A 498 23.30 -4.63 -33.03
C ASP A 498 24.66 -4.42 -32.34
N ASP A 499 25.50 -3.58 -32.94
CA ASP A 499 26.77 -3.15 -32.37
C ASP A 499 26.53 -2.31 -31.09
N ASP A 500 25.30 -1.89 -30.82
CA ASP A 500 24.97 -1.04 -29.69
C ASP A 500 25.16 -1.71 -28.32
N VAL A 501 25.01 -3.04 -28.20
CA VAL A 501 25.29 -3.77 -26.94
C VAL A 501 26.78 -3.78 -26.57
N MET A 502 27.62 -3.23 -27.43
CA MET A 502 29.05 -3.07 -27.21
C MET A 502 29.37 -1.83 -26.37
N TYR A 503 28.38 -1.01 -26.01
CA TYR A 503 28.59 0.24 -25.29
C TYR A 503 28.08 0.21 -23.85
N GLY A 504 28.78 0.90 -22.94
CA GLY A 504 28.26 1.09 -21.58
C GLY A 504 27.12 2.10 -21.53
N VAL A 505 27.29 3.21 -22.23
CA VAL A 505 26.27 4.26 -22.43
C VAL A 505 26.28 4.66 -23.90
N LEU A 506 25.09 4.86 -24.48
CA LEU A 506 24.90 5.32 -25.84
C LEU A 506 24.02 6.57 -25.84
N SER A 507 24.47 7.64 -26.49
CA SER A 507 23.70 8.87 -26.69
C SER A 507 23.75 9.30 -28.14
N MET A 508 22.58 9.46 -28.74
CA MET A 508 22.44 9.71 -30.17
C MET A 508 21.22 10.56 -30.52
N LYS A 509 21.13 10.94 -31.82
CA LYS A 509 19.98 11.63 -32.42
C LYS A 509 19.57 12.88 -31.65
N ASN A 510 20.42 13.91 -31.63
CA ASN A 510 20.14 15.19 -30.93
C ASN A 510 19.82 15.02 -29.43
N SER A 511 20.48 14.09 -28.75
CA SER A 511 20.35 13.93 -27.30
C SER A 511 21.22 14.93 -26.54
N LYS A 512 20.71 15.44 -25.42
CA LYS A 512 21.49 16.19 -24.42
C LYS A 512 21.80 15.28 -23.25
N LEU A 513 23.09 15.05 -22.96
CA LEU A 513 23.52 14.13 -21.91
C LEU A 513 24.42 14.82 -20.88
N THR A 514 24.08 14.65 -19.60
CA THR A 514 25.01 14.86 -18.49
C THR A 514 25.32 13.53 -17.82
N LEU A 515 26.58 13.08 -17.91
CA LEU A 515 27.04 11.81 -17.34
C LEU A 515 28.06 12.07 -16.23
N ARG A 516 27.74 11.74 -14.96
CA ARG A 516 28.64 12.01 -13.83
C ARG A 516 28.73 10.95 -12.75
N ARG A 517 29.94 10.70 -12.21
CA ARG A 517 30.17 9.77 -11.08
C ARG A 517 29.67 8.33 -11.29
N ASN A 518 29.64 7.90 -12.55
CA ASN A 518 29.34 6.52 -12.89
C ASN A 518 30.61 5.66 -12.84
N ILE A 519 30.44 4.38 -12.53
CA ILE A 519 31.48 3.37 -12.61
C ILE A 519 31.09 2.42 -13.74
N LEU A 520 31.81 2.44 -14.86
CA LEU A 520 31.58 1.65 -16.06
C LEU A 520 32.77 0.70 -16.26
N LYS A 521 32.53 -0.61 -16.21
CA LYS A 521 33.61 -1.62 -16.20
C LYS A 521 33.38 -2.76 -17.19
N ASN A 522 34.49 -3.29 -17.72
CA ASN A 522 34.53 -4.55 -18.48
C ASN A 522 33.51 -4.58 -19.63
N ILE A 523 33.63 -3.61 -20.54
CA ILE A 523 32.64 -3.38 -21.58
C ILE A 523 33.14 -4.01 -22.88
N PRO A 524 32.33 -4.84 -23.56
CA PRO A 524 32.76 -5.59 -24.74
C PRO A 524 32.98 -4.74 -25.99
N GLY A 525 32.82 -3.41 -25.92
CA GLY A 525 33.29 -2.42 -26.89
C GLY A 525 33.80 -1.14 -26.22
N SER A 526 33.13 -0.01 -26.46
CA SER A 526 33.54 1.28 -25.89
C SER A 526 32.77 1.63 -24.62
N GLY A 527 33.41 2.27 -23.65
CA GLY A 527 32.75 2.62 -22.38
C GLY A 527 31.54 3.55 -22.58
N LEU A 528 31.66 4.45 -23.54
CA LEU A 528 30.63 5.40 -23.96
C LEU A 528 30.69 5.61 -25.46
N LEU A 529 29.53 5.74 -26.09
CA LEU A 529 29.36 6.26 -27.44
C LEU A 529 28.44 7.50 -27.43
N ILE A 530 28.94 8.61 -27.96
CA ILE A 530 28.14 9.80 -28.26
C ILE A 530 28.21 10.04 -29.75
N MET A 531 27.07 10.08 -30.43
CA MET A 531 27.03 10.33 -31.86
C MET A 531 25.92 11.31 -32.26
N ASN A 532 26.12 12.12 -33.30
CA ASN A 532 25.04 12.89 -33.95
C ASN A 532 24.18 13.72 -32.96
N ASN A 533 24.80 14.34 -31.96
CA ASN A 533 24.12 15.19 -30.97
C ASN A 533 24.15 16.68 -31.35
N GLY A 534 24.75 17.02 -32.51
CA GLY A 534 24.92 18.41 -32.94
C GLY A 534 25.75 19.23 -31.95
N SER A 535 25.32 20.48 -31.72
CA SER A 535 25.96 21.41 -30.77
C SER A 535 25.36 21.37 -29.35
N LEU A 536 24.55 20.36 -29.04
CA LEU A 536 23.92 20.24 -27.72
C LEU A 536 24.98 19.97 -26.64
N GLU A 537 24.86 20.68 -25.52
CA GLU A 537 25.84 20.58 -24.43
C GLU A 537 25.85 19.18 -23.82
N THR A 538 26.89 18.41 -24.12
CA THR A 538 27.13 17.10 -23.52
C THR A 538 28.27 17.20 -22.50
N ASN A 539 27.94 16.97 -21.22
CA ASN A 539 28.85 17.14 -20.10
C ASN A 539 29.20 15.81 -19.45
N ILE A 540 30.49 15.47 -19.40
CA ILE A 540 30.95 14.18 -18.88
C ILE A 540 32.01 14.42 -17.83
N SER A 541 31.66 14.11 -16.58
CA SER A 541 32.53 14.44 -15.45
C SER A 541 32.64 13.36 -14.39
N ASP A 542 33.85 13.24 -13.82
CA ASP A 542 34.08 12.39 -12.65
C ASP A 542 33.64 10.93 -12.85
N ASN A 543 33.66 10.38 -14.06
CA ASN A 543 33.33 8.96 -14.28
C ASN A 543 34.57 8.07 -14.14
N ILE A 544 34.39 6.82 -13.74
CA ILE A 544 35.42 5.78 -13.78
C ILE A 544 35.04 4.82 -14.91
N ILE A 545 35.86 4.76 -15.95
CA ILE A 545 35.66 3.89 -17.12
C ILE A 545 36.87 2.99 -17.24
N SER A 546 36.70 1.67 -17.18
CA SER A 546 37.85 0.77 -17.23
C SER A 546 37.58 -0.58 -17.88
N GLY A 547 38.60 -1.20 -18.49
CA GLY A 547 38.49 -2.56 -19.01
C GLY A 547 37.65 -2.68 -20.29
N CYS A 548 37.59 -1.61 -21.10
CA CYS A 548 36.86 -1.62 -22.37
C CYS A 548 37.70 -2.34 -23.44
N THR A 549 37.07 -3.16 -24.29
CA THR A 549 37.79 -3.88 -25.36
C THR A 549 38.11 -2.98 -26.57
N LEU A 550 37.43 -1.84 -26.70
CA LEU A 550 37.73 -0.80 -27.67
C LEU A 550 38.20 0.45 -26.94
N ASN A 551 37.38 1.51 -26.95
CA ASN A 551 37.76 2.82 -26.42
C ASN A 551 37.19 3.04 -25.02
N GLY A 552 37.81 3.90 -24.22
CA GLY A 552 37.12 4.42 -23.03
C GLY A 552 35.88 5.22 -23.43
N MET A 553 36.04 6.11 -24.42
CA MET A 553 34.96 6.90 -25.00
C MET A 553 35.13 7.00 -26.52
N TYR A 554 34.03 6.87 -27.26
CA TYR A 554 33.95 7.16 -28.69
C TYR A 554 32.95 8.29 -28.94
N ILE A 555 33.39 9.33 -29.63
CA ILE A 555 32.62 10.55 -29.88
C ILE A 555 32.60 10.79 -31.39
N ASP A 556 31.43 10.91 -31.99
CA ASP A 556 31.28 11.09 -33.43
C ASP A 556 30.29 12.22 -33.74
N SER A 557 30.69 13.23 -34.50
CA SER A 557 29.76 14.29 -34.93
C SER A 557 28.98 14.95 -33.78
N ALA A 558 29.69 15.28 -32.69
CA ALA A 558 29.12 15.82 -31.45
C ALA A 558 30.06 16.82 -30.75
N ALA A 559 29.48 17.71 -29.93
CA ALA A 559 30.21 18.61 -29.05
C ALA A 559 30.19 18.10 -27.60
N VAL A 560 31.37 17.90 -27.00
CA VAL A 560 31.48 17.25 -25.67
C VAL A 560 32.52 17.92 -24.78
N THR A 561 32.14 18.21 -23.54
CA THR A 561 33.05 18.64 -22.46
C THR A 561 33.39 17.46 -21.56
N LEU A 562 34.68 17.13 -21.46
CA LEU A 562 35.20 16.01 -20.65
C LEU A 562 36.09 16.53 -19.53
N ARG A 563 35.67 16.33 -18.27
CA ARG A 563 36.44 16.80 -17.10
C ARG A 563 36.58 15.72 -16.04
N TYR A 564 37.77 15.54 -15.48
CA TYR A 564 37.99 14.71 -14.28
C TYR A 564 37.57 13.24 -14.38
N ASN A 565 37.40 12.70 -15.59
CA ASN A 565 37.13 11.28 -15.78
C ASN A 565 38.42 10.47 -15.55
N ASN A 566 38.28 9.26 -15.03
CA ASN A 566 39.35 8.28 -14.90
C ASN A 566 39.09 7.13 -15.87
N ILE A 567 39.83 7.11 -16.98
CA ILE A 567 39.74 6.13 -18.04
C ILE A 567 40.97 5.24 -17.94
N SER A 568 40.79 3.93 -17.81
CA SER A 568 41.94 3.03 -17.76
C SER A 568 41.74 1.70 -18.45
N ASP A 569 42.83 1.00 -18.74
CA ASP A 569 42.82 -0.41 -19.14
C ASP A 569 41.91 -0.69 -20.36
N CYS A 570 41.86 0.26 -21.30
CA CYS A 570 41.09 0.13 -22.54
C CYS A 570 41.99 -0.41 -23.64
N LYS A 571 41.59 -1.48 -24.35
CA LYS A 571 42.51 -2.16 -25.28
C LYS A 571 42.87 -1.33 -26.51
N ARG A 572 42.01 -0.40 -26.95
CA ARG A 572 42.29 0.49 -28.09
C ARG A 572 42.66 1.89 -27.60
N ASN A 573 41.73 2.85 -27.58
CA ASN A 573 42.05 4.23 -27.20
C ASN A 573 41.46 4.61 -25.84
N GLY A 574 42.04 5.61 -25.17
CA GLY A 574 41.35 6.27 -24.08
C GLY A 574 40.12 7.00 -24.58
N ILE A 575 40.34 7.94 -25.50
CA ILE A 575 39.30 8.68 -26.21
C ILE A 575 39.51 8.52 -27.72
N SER A 576 38.43 8.29 -28.45
CA SER A 576 38.39 8.35 -29.90
C SER A 576 37.35 9.39 -30.30
N ALA A 577 37.70 10.32 -31.17
CA ALA A 577 36.80 11.36 -31.65
C ALA A 577 36.86 11.47 -33.17
N ASN A 578 35.71 11.55 -33.82
CA ASN A 578 35.57 11.69 -35.26
C ASN A 578 34.61 12.84 -35.60
N ASN A 579 35.00 13.77 -36.46
CA ASN A 579 34.17 14.93 -36.84
C ASN A 579 33.56 15.67 -35.64
N ALA A 580 34.28 15.74 -34.52
CA ALA A 580 33.74 16.15 -33.23
C ALA A 580 34.48 17.35 -32.66
N LYS A 581 33.78 18.10 -31.80
CA LYS A 581 34.35 19.18 -31.00
C LYS A 581 34.45 18.71 -29.56
N ILE A 582 35.66 18.38 -29.12
CA ILE A 582 35.89 17.93 -27.74
C ILE A 582 36.66 18.98 -26.94
N ASP A 583 36.17 19.31 -25.76
CA ASP A 583 36.94 20.01 -24.72
C ASP A 583 37.36 19.00 -23.65
N CYS A 584 38.48 18.35 -23.89
CA CYS A 584 39.02 17.28 -23.08
C CYS A 584 40.16 17.78 -22.16
N GLN A 585 39.82 18.03 -20.90
CA GLN A 585 40.79 18.54 -19.93
C GLN A 585 40.67 17.93 -18.54
N LYS A 586 41.79 17.83 -17.82
CA LYS A 586 41.84 17.43 -16.40
C LYS A 586 41.35 16.00 -16.15
N ASN A 587 41.33 15.14 -17.16
CA ASN A 587 41.03 13.71 -17.06
C ASN A 587 42.31 12.92 -16.73
N ASN A 588 42.16 11.70 -16.22
CA ASN A 588 43.23 10.72 -16.13
C ASN A 588 42.94 9.61 -17.14
N ILE A 589 43.88 9.31 -18.03
CA ILE A 589 43.76 8.29 -19.07
C ILE A 589 45.02 7.45 -19.06
N LEU A 590 44.92 6.24 -18.53
CA LEU A 590 46.06 5.43 -18.13
C LEU A 590 45.96 4.03 -18.72
N SER A 591 47.09 3.46 -19.16
CA SER A 591 47.14 2.04 -19.57
C SER A 591 46.14 1.69 -20.70
N CYS A 592 45.92 2.63 -21.62
CA CYS A 592 45.17 2.37 -22.85
C CYS A 592 46.13 1.96 -23.97
N GLY A 593 45.70 1.06 -24.85
CA GLY A 593 46.59 0.40 -25.82
C GLY A 593 47.22 1.32 -26.87
N ALA A 594 46.44 1.72 -27.87
CA ALA A 594 46.92 2.36 -29.10
C ALA A 594 47.15 3.88 -28.96
N SER A 595 46.22 4.62 -28.36
CA SER A 595 46.35 6.06 -28.20
C SER A 595 45.65 6.57 -26.96
N TYR A 596 46.19 7.64 -26.39
CA TYR A 596 45.53 8.40 -25.34
C TYR A 596 44.24 9.06 -25.88
N ALA A 597 44.41 9.80 -26.98
CA ALA A 597 43.34 10.42 -27.74
C ALA A 597 43.64 10.21 -29.23
N TYR A 598 42.64 9.72 -29.96
CA TYR A 598 42.68 9.55 -31.41
C TYR A 598 41.63 10.48 -32.03
N LEU A 599 42.06 11.45 -32.84
CA LEU A 599 41.18 12.43 -33.46
C LEU A 599 41.18 12.24 -34.99
N SER A 600 40.02 12.06 -35.59
CA SER A 600 39.87 11.88 -37.05
C SER A 600 38.82 12.81 -37.64
N GLY A 601 38.90 13.01 -38.95
CA GLY A 601 38.00 13.93 -39.66
C GLY A 601 38.17 15.38 -39.20
N SER A 602 37.07 16.15 -39.19
CA SER A 602 37.06 17.55 -38.78
C SER A 602 36.99 17.69 -37.25
N CYS A 603 38.16 17.84 -36.62
CA CYS A 603 38.28 18.06 -35.16
C CYS A 603 39.00 19.38 -34.82
N ALA A 604 39.08 20.34 -35.76
CA ALA A 604 39.96 21.52 -35.68
C ALA A 604 39.76 22.39 -34.43
N ASP A 605 38.54 22.46 -33.89
CA ASP A 605 38.19 23.25 -32.70
C ASP A 605 38.27 22.47 -31.38
N SER A 606 38.82 21.25 -31.41
CA SER A 606 38.98 20.43 -30.22
C SER A 606 40.17 20.88 -29.37
N ILE A 607 39.96 20.90 -28.05
CA ILE A 607 40.97 21.15 -27.04
C ILE A 607 41.25 19.83 -26.34
N VAL A 608 42.50 19.36 -26.42
CA VAL A 608 42.95 18.18 -25.70
C VAL A 608 44.23 18.51 -24.96
N GLY A 609 44.14 18.74 -23.66
CA GLY A 609 45.26 19.20 -22.84
C GLY A 609 44.98 19.08 -21.35
N ASN A 610 45.99 19.25 -20.50
CA ASN A 610 45.81 19.18 -19.03
C ASN A 610 45.38 17.81 -18.50
N ASN A 611 45.61 16.71 -19.22
CA ASN A 611 45.21 15.36 -18.80
C ASN A 611 46.39 14.57 -18.23
N GLY A 612 46.14 13.72 -17.23
CA GLY A 612 47.14 12.78 -16.71
C GLY A 612 47.21 11.55 -17.59
N ILE A 613 48.35 11.37 -18.29
CA ILE A 613 48.56 10.30 -19.28
C ILE A 613 49.70 9.37 -18.87
N SER A 614 49.65 8.10 -19.28
CA SER A 614 50.77 7.16 -19.10
C SER A 614 51.94 7.52 -20.04
N ARG A 615 53.18 7.34 -19.56
CA ARG A 615 54.41 7.59 -20.33
C ARG A 615 54.43 6.71 -21.59
N GLY A 616 54.57 7.31 -22.77
CA GLY A 616 54.59 6.61 -24.08
C GLY A 616 53.30 6.68 -24.90
N ALA A 617 52.24 7.36 -24.44
CA ALA A 617 51.00 7.50 -25.20
C ALA A 617 51.15 8.45 -26.40
N VAL A 618 50.69 8.02 -27.58
CA VAL A 618 50.75 8.77 -28.85
C VAL A 618 49.43 9.51 -29.10
N PHE A 619 49.52 10.73 -29.65
CA PHE A 619 48.40 11.42 -30.31
C PHE A 619 48.29 10.91 -31.74
N GLY A 620 47.14 10.36 -32.13
CA GLY A 620 46.86 9.96 -33.51
C GLY A 620 45.94 10.94 -34.22
N GLY A 621 46.29 11.36 -35.45
CA GLY A 621 45.46 12.18 -36.35
C GLY A 621 45.75 13.69 -36.38
N THR A 622 44.86 14.48 -36.99
CA THR A 622 45.03 15.94 -37.18
C THR A 622 45.13 16.67 -35.83
N LEU A 623 46.20 17.44 -35.63
CA LEU A 623 46.49 18.14 -34.38
C LEU A 623 45.43 19.22 -34.08
N GLY A 624 44.56 18.97 -33.09
CA GLY A 624 43.85 20.04 -32.38
C GLY A 624 44.82 20.90 -31.56
N LYS A 625 44.42 22.10 -31.15
CA LYS A 625 45.28 23.01 -30.35
C LYS A 625 45.68 22.35 -29.02
N ALA A 626 46.92 21.88 -28.94
CA ALA A 626 47.51 21.34 -27.72
C ALA A 626 47.81 22.48 -26.74
N VAL A 627 47.15 22.49 -25.58
CA VAL A 627 47.33 23.52 -24.55
C VAL A 627 48.24 23.01 -23.44
N LYS A 628 49.16 23.87 -22.98
CA LYS A 628 50.16 23.61 -21.94
C LYS A 628 49.49 23.23 -20.60
N ALA A 629 50.01 22.19 -19.95
CA ALA A 629 49.49 21.57 -18.73
C ALA A 629 49.35 22.55 -17.54
N GLU A 630 48.14 22.90 -17.12
CA GLU A 630 47.86 23.47 -15.80
C GLU A 630 47.75 22.37 -14.73
N THR A 631 48.21 22.70 -13.53
CA THR A 631 48.35 21.77 -12.39
C THR A 631 47.05 21.05 -12.05
N ASN A 632 47.09 19.72 -12.11
CA ASN A 632 45.98 18.83 -11.82
C ASN A 632 45.60 18.86 -10.33
N LYS A 633 44.38 19.33 -9.98
CA LYS A 633 43.80 19.25 -8.62
C LYS A 633 43.92 17.84 -8.01
N PRO A 634 44.44 17.62 -6.79
CA PRO A 634 44.51 16.28 -6.19
C PRO A 634 43.12 15.58 -6.10
N THR A 635 43.07 14.29 -6.46
CA THR A 635 41.84 13.48 -6.44
C THR A 635 41.58 12.83 -5.09
N ILE A 636 40.34 12.91 -4.61
CA ILE A 636 39.92 12.33 -3.33
C ILE A 636 39.95 10.79 -3.33
N SER A 637 40.00 10.17 -4.51
CA SER A 637 40.18 8.71 -4.64
C SER A 637 41.53 8.19 -4.13
N LYS A 638 42.54 9.07 -4.02
CA LYS A 638 43.84 8.73 -3.40
C LYS A 638 43.85 8.94 -1.88
N PHE A 639 42.78 9.50 -1.30
CA PHE A 639 42.74 9.82 0.13
C PHE A 639 42.25 8.63 0.93
N LYS A 640 42.75 8.50 2.17
CA LYS A 640 42.29 7.47 3.10
C LYS A 640 40.92 7.88 3.64
N ILE A 641 39.88 7.16 3.23
CA ILE A 641 38.50 7.39 3.66
C ILE A 641 38.09 6.28 4.63
N THR A 642 37.65 6.69 5.82
CA THR A 642 37.28 5.79 6.91
C THR A 642 35.88 6.10 7.44
N ILE A 643 35.17 5.05 7.81
CA ILE A 643 33.92 5.09 8.58
C ILE A 643 34.08 4.22 9.83
N PRO A 644 33.41 4.53 10.94
CA PRO A 644 33.60 3.81 12.21
C PRO A 644 33.31 2.30 12.12
N TYR A 645 32.20 1.95 11.47
CA TYR A 645 31.73 0.57 11.35
C TYR A 645 31.30 0.27 9.91
N SER A 646 31.41 -0.99 9.51
CA SER A 646 30.89 -1.51 8.24
C SER A 646 29.40 -1.89 8.31
N SER A 647 28.80 -1.92 9.51
CA SER A 647 27.36 -2.15 9.69
C SER A 647 26.78 -1.38 10.87
N TYR A 648 25.52 -0.97 10.75
CA TYR A 648 24.78 -0.16 11.72
C TYR A 648 23.39 -0.74 11.95
N THR A 649 22.90 -0.70 13.18
CA THR A 649 21.55 -1.17 13.52
C THR A 649 20.51 -0.20 12.97
N TYR A 650 19.45 -0.73 12.35
CA TYR A 650 18.33 0.09 11.91
C TYR A 650 17.64 0.77 13.11
N THR A 651 17.51 2.10 13.04
CA THR A 651 16.95 2.94 14.11
C THR A 651 15.53 3.45 13.82
N GLY A 652 14.99 3.15 12.63
CA GLY A 652 13.75 3.77 12.13
C GLY A 652 13.98 5.11 11.42
N LYS A 653 15.21 5.62 11.39
CA LYS A 653 15.59 6.87 10.68
C LYS A 653 16.79 6.64 9.77
N ALA A 654 17.10 7.64 8.94
CA ALA A 654 18.28 7.65 8.09
C ALA A 654 19.58 7.46 8.88
N ILE A 655 20.43 6.50 8.48
CA ILE A 655 21.73 6.24 9.08
C ILE A 655 22.81 7.02 8.31
N LYS A 656 23.54 7.93 8.96
CA LYS A 656 24.58 8.75 8.33
C LYS A 656 25.93 8.57 9.06
N PRO A 657 26.70 7.52 8.75
CA PRO A 657 28.00 7.29 9.37
C PRO A 657 28.96 8.46 9.21
N LYS A 658 29.66 8.87 10.27
CA LYS A 658 30.67 9.94 10.21
C LYS A 658 31.80 9.54 9.25
N VAL A 659 32.04 10.36 8.23
CA VAL A 659 33.12 10.14 7.27
C VAL A 659 34.35 10.92 7.70
N THR A 660 35.50 10.24 7.78
CA THR A 660 36.81 10.88 7.95
C THR A 660 37.65 10.69 6.71
N VAL A 661 38.08 11.80 6.10
CA VAL A 661 38.95 11.86 4.93
C VAL A 661 40.33 12.35 5.36
N LYS A 662 41.39 11.61 5.01
CA LYS A 662 42.79 12.01 5.23
C LYS A 662 43.60 11.99 3.93
N ASN A 663 44.37 13.03 3.67
CA ASN A 663 45.41 13.04 2.65
C ASN A 663 46.76 12.81 3.34
N GLY A 664 47.33 11.61 3.20
CA GLY A 664 48.43 11.17 4.05
C GLY A 664 48.02 11.12 5.54
N SER A 665 48.79 11.76 6.41
CA SER A 665 48.48 11.90 7.85
C SER A 665 47.45 13.01 8.14
N THR A 666 47.33 14.00 7.25
CA THR A 666 46.53 15.21 7.44
C THR A 666 45.04 14.92 7.28
N LYS A 667 44.24 15.29 8.29
CA LYS A 667 42.78 15.23 8.23
C LYS A 667 42.24 16.42 7.43
N MET A 668 41.35 16.12 6.49
CA MET A 668 40.76 17.12 5.61
C MET A 668 39.62 17.88 6.30
N SER A 669 39.51 19.18 6.03
CA SER A 669 38.31 19.98 6.37
C SER A 669 37.08 19.44 5.65
N THR A 670 35.91 19.51 6.27
CA THR A 670 34.64 19.15 5.62
C THR A 670 34.26 20.08 4.46
N GLU A 671 34.87 21.25 4.34
CA GLU A 671 34.70 22.13 3.17
C GLU A 671 35.42 21.61 1.92
N ALA A 672 36.44 20.77 2.12
CA ALA A 672 37.21 20.16 1.03
C ALA A 672 36.45 19.04 0.29
N TYR A 673 35.29 18.61 0.79
CA TYR A 673 34.50 17.53 0.19
C TYR A 673 33.00 17.61 0.51
N LYS A 674 32.16 16.98 -0.32
CA LYS A 674 30.74 16.76 -0.07
C LYS A 674 30.51 15.30 0.29
N VAL A 675 29.67 15.04 1.29
CA VAL A 675 29.23 13.68 1.61
C VAL A 675 27.73 13.58 1.33
N THR A 676 27.36 12.59 0.53
CA THR A 676 25.97 12.24 0.24
C THR A 676 25.72 10.80 0.66
N TYR A 677 24.52 10.49 1.15
CA TYR A 677 24.13 9.15 1.56
C TYR A 677 22.95 8.68 0.71
N GLN A 678 22.95 7.40 0.35
CA GLN A 678 21.93 6.75 -0.45
C GLN A 678 21.52 5.43 0.19
N ASN A 679 20.27 5.02 -0.02
CA ASN A 679 19.68 3.77 0.54
C ASN A 679 19.87 3.63 2.05
N ASN A 680 19.88 4.75 2.77
CA ASN A 680 20.29 4.78 4.16
C ASN A 680 19.11 4.86 5.15
N THR A 681 17.88 4.66 4.69
CA THR A 681 16.65 4.74 5.50
C THR A 681 15.97 3.41 5.73
N LYS A 682 16.47 2.31 5.14
CA LYS A 682 15.91 0.96 5.25
C LYS A 682 17.01 -0.06 5.53
N ILE A 683 16.64 -1.23 6.04
CA ILE A 683 17.54 -2.37 6.20
C ILE A 683 18.07 -2.79 4.82
N GLY A 684 19.38 -3.02 4.70
CA GLY A 684 20.02 -3.36 3.42
C GLY A 684 21.43 -2.78 3.28
N THR A 685 21.92 -2.70 2.05
CA THR A 685 23.19 -2.03 1.72
C THR A 685 22.93 -0.55 1.44
N ALA A 686 23.63 0.32 2.16
CA ALA A 686 23.60 1.77 1.98
C ALA A 686 24.95 2.25 1.41
N THR A 687 24.91 3.35 0.66
CA THR A 687 26.09 3.92 -0.02
C THR A 687 26.38 5.32 0.48
N ILE A 688 27.66 5.61 0.68
CA ILE A 688 28.22 6.92 0.99
C ILE A 688 29.01 7.36 -0.24
N ILE A 689 28.69 8.53 -0.77
CA ILE A 689 29.41 9.18 -1.86
C ILE A 689 30.19 10.35 -1.28
N ILE A 690 31.50 10.32 -1.41
CA ILE A 690 32.40 11.38 -0.96
C ILE A 690 32.98 12.03 -2.22
N GLU A 691 32.64 13.30 -2.47
CA GLU A 691 33.02 14.07 -3.65
C GLU A 691 33.98 15.21 -3.27
N GLY A 692 35.10 15.37 -3.98
CA GLY A 692 36.03 16.47 -3.73
C GLY A 692 35.43 17.84 -4.06
N LYS A 693 35.78 18.87 -3.27
CA LYS A 693 35.38 20.27 -3.47
C LYS A 693 36.58 21.21 -3.48
N GLY A 694 36.40 22.41 -4.06
CA GLY A 694 37.41 23.46 -4.07
C GLY A 694 38.67 23.02 -4.80
N ARG A 695 39.79 22.87 -4.08
CA ARG A 695 41.07 22.39 -4.62
C ARG A 695 41.16 20.88 -4.84
N TYR A 696 40.15 20.11 -4.40
CA TYR A 696 40.08 18.65 -4.55
C TYR A 696 39.01 18.25 -5.57
N ARG A 697 39.20 17.09 -6.22
CA ARG A 697 38.29 16.57 -7.27
C ARG A 697 37.97 15.08 -7.07
N GLY A 698 37.16 14.50 -7.96
CA GLY A 698 36.86 13.08 -7.99
C GLY A 698 35.89 12.65 -6.90
N PHE A 699 35.57 11.36 -6.86
CA PHE A 699 34.69 10.79 -5.85
C PHE A 699 35.13 9.41 -5.37
N VAL A 700 34.65 9.00 -4.20
CA VAL A 700 34.74 7.64 -3.69
C VAL A 700 33.39 7.17 -3.20
N LYS A 701 33.02 5.94 -3.56
CA LYS A 701 31.86 5.23 -2.99
C LYS A 701 32.34 4.29 -1.88
N LYS A 702 31.69 4.37 -0.72
CA LYS A 702 31.84 3.41 0.40
C LYS A 702 30.47 2.84 0.74
N THR A 703 30.38 1.54 0.93
CA THR A 703 29.14 0.88 1.35
C THR A 703 29.17 0.56 2.84
N PHE A 704 27.99 0.49 3.45
CA PHE A 704 27.79 -0.04 4.79
C PHE A 704 26.45 -0.76 4.86
N VAL A 705 26.32 -1.71 5.80
CA VAL A 705 25.11 -2.51 5.94
C VAL A 705 24.22 -1.96 7.08
N ILE A 706 22.96 -1.67 6.78
CA ILE A 706 21.93 -1.38 7.79
C ILE A 706 21.27 -2.70 8.17
N LYS A 707 21.58 -3.20 9.36
CA LYS A 707 21.14 -4.52 9.85
C LYS A 707 19.87 -4.44 10.70
N PRO A 708 19.06 -5.51 10.77
CA PRO A 708 17.87 -5.55 11.60
C PRO A 708 18.13 -5.22 13.07
N LYS A 709 17.18 -4.52 13.70
CA LYS A 709 17.13 -4.36 15.16
C LYS A 709 16.79 -5.72 15.81
N PRO A 710 17.44 -6.11 16.92
CA PRO A 710 17.06 -7.31 17.65
C PRO A 710 15.65 -7.18 18.20
N GLY A 711 14.90 -8.29 18.22
CA GLY A 711 13.57 -8.37 18.83
C GLY A 711 13.56 -9.24 20.08
N ASN A 712 12.36 -9.47 20.62
CA ASN A 712 12.18 -10.20 21.87
C ASN A 712 12.11 -11.71 21.63
N LEU A 713 13.01 -12.46 22.30
CA LEU A 713 13.00 -13.91 22.32
C LEU A 713 12.00 -14.43 23.37
N LYS A 714 11.19 -15.42 23.02
CA LYS A 714 10.38 -16.20 23.98
C LYS A 714 10.74 -17.68 23.86
N LEU A 715 10.83 -18.37 24.99
CA LEU A 715 11.17 -19.79 25.09
C LEU A 715 10.06 -20.55 25.82
N THR A 716 9.82 -21.79 25.42
CA THR A 716 8.96 -22.73 26.14
C THR A 716 9.65 -24.09 26.23
N ALA A 717 9.58 -24.74 27.38
CA ALA A 717 10.15 -26.08 27.59
C ALA A 717 9.10 -27.18 27.41
N SER A 718 9.54 -28.30 26.85
CA SER A 718 8.81 -29.57 26.75
C SER A 718 9.77 -30.72 27.10
N GLU A 719 9.25 -31.95 27.18
CA GLU A 719 10.08 -33.11 27.49
C GLU A 719 11.22 -33.26 26.47
N GLY A 720 12.46 -33.22 26.97
CA GLY A 720 13.67 -33.34 26.14
C GLY A 720 13.85 -32.26 25.08
N ALA A 721 13.12 -31.15 25.12
CA ALA A 721 13.18 -30.11 24.10
C ALA A 721 12.83 -28.71 24.61
N PHE A 722 13.19 -27.70 23.83
CA PHE A 722 12.65 -26.36 23.99
C PHE A 722 12.27 -25.77 22.63
N LYS A 723 11.29 -24.86 22.64
CA LYS A 723 10.87 -24.12 21.46
C LYS A 723 11.16 -22.64 21.63
N ALA A 724 11.76 -22.04 20.60
CA ALA A 724 12.06 -20.62 20.55
C ALA A 724 11.10 -19.90 19.62
N TYR A 725 10.68 -18.69 20.02
CA TYR A 725 9.76 -17.81 19.31
C TYR A 725 10.32 -16.39 19.23
N TRP A 726 10.03 -15.69 18.14
CA TRP A 726 10.43 -14.30 17.92
C TRP A 726 9.45 -13.53 17.04
N PRO A 727 9.42 -12.19 17.11
CA PRO A 727 8.60 -11.38 16.20
C PRO A 727 9.05 -11.50 14.74
N GLU A 728 8.09 -11.42 13.81
CA GLU A 728 8.38 -11.37 12.37
C GLU A 728 9.07 -10.06 12.00
N ASN A 729 10.16 -10.14 11.23
CA ASN A 729 10.77 -9.01 10.54
C ASN A 729 10.67 -9.23 9.03
N LYS A 730 9.71 -8.55 8.38
CA LYS A 730 9.42 -8.68 6.95
C LYS A 730 10.60 -8.28 6.04
N GLN A 731 11.53 -7.46 6.54
CA GLN A 731 12.72 -6.99 5.80
C GLN A 731 13.96 -7.86 6.03
N ALA A 732 13.91 -8.86 6.91
CA ALA A 732 15.03 -9.77 7.14
C ALA A 732 15.11 -10.85 6.06
N SER A 733 16.32 -11.33 5.74
CA SER A 733 16.52 -12.54 4.93
C SER A 733 16.17 -13.81 5.73
N GLY A 734 16.26 -13.77 7.05
CA GLY A 734 15.96 -14.91 7.91
C GLY A 734 16.38 -14.68 9.37
N TYR A 735 16.53 -15.78 10.12
CA TYR A 735 16.97 -15.77 11.51
C TYR A 735 18.09 -16.77 11.78
N THR A 736 18.93 -16.48 12.77
CA THR A 736 19.86 -17.46 13.34
C THR A 736 19.55 -17.60 14.82
N VAL A 737 19.23 -18.80 15.27
CA VAL A 737 19.09 -19.14 16.68
C VAL A 737 20.38 -19.83 17.11
N THR A 738 20.96 -19.38 18.21
CA THR A 738 22.17 -19.95 18.79
C THR A 738 21.85 -20.34 20.23
N TYR A 739 22.22 -21.55 20.63
CA TYR A 739 21.95 -22.08 21.97
C TYR A 739 23.16 -22.85 22.51
N SER A 740 23.36 -22.81 23.83
CA SER A 740 24.53 -23.38 24.49
C SER A 740 24.23 -23.74 25.95
N LYS A 741 24.99 -24.67 26.52
CA LYS A 741 25.00 -24.93 27.98
C LYS A 741 25.77 -23.86 28.75
N ASP A 742 26.68 -23.13 28.09
CA ASP A 742 27.43 -22.02 28.65
C ASP A 742 26.75 -20.69 28.35
N LYS A 743 26.43 -19.91 29.40
CA LYS A 743 25.81 -18.58 29.28
C LYS A 743 26.61 -17.60 28.42
N ASN A 744 27.93 -17.80 28.33
CA ASN A 744 28.84 -16.96 27.55
C ASN A 744 29.03 -17.45 26.11
N PHE A 745 28.43 -18.58 25.74
CA PHE A 745 28.55 -19.20 24.43
C PHE A 745 30.01 -19.45 24.01
N LYS A 746 30.86 -19.94 24.93
CA LYS A 746 32.24 -20.35 24.62
C LYS A 746 32.37 -21.86 24.40
N LYS A 747 31.48 -22.67 24.97
CA LYS A 747 31.46 -24.14 24.87
C LYS A 747 30.07 -24.66 24.51
N ASP A 748 29.99 -25.86 23.94
CA ASP A 748 28.73 -26.54 23.59
C ASP A 748 27.75 -25.63 22.81
N VAL A 749 28.28 -24.90 21.84
CA VAL A 749 27.50 -23.91 21.08
C VAL A 749 26.93 -24.55 19.83
N TYR A 750 25.61 -24.52 19.72
CA TYR A 750 24.87 -24.97 18.56
C TYR A 750 24.18 -23.78 17.90
N SER A 751 23.99 -23.84 16.58
CA SER A 751 23.28 -22.82 15.83
C SER A 751 22.39 -23.42 14.76
N TYR A 752 21.26 -22.78 14.53
CA TYR A 752 20.29 -23.14 13.51
C TYR A 752 19.88 -21.91 12.70
N THR A 753 19.97 -22.01 11.37
CA THR A 753 19.55 -20.94 10.46
C THR A 753 18.16 -21.20 9.93
N VAL A 754 17.30 -20.20 10.06
CA VAL A 754 15.98 -20.12 9.45
C VAL A 754 16.07 -19.22 8.21
N LYS A 755 15.94 -19.78 7.01
CA LYS A 755 16.06 -19.05 5.72
C LYS A 755 14.77 -18.36 5.25
N LYS A 756 13.76 -18.21 6.12
CA LYS A 756 12.46 -17.61 5.79
C LYS A 756 12.07 -16.58 6.86
N SER A 757 11.86 -15.33 6.47
CA SER A 757 11.46 -14.24 7.38
C SER A 757 10.13 -14.48 8.09
N SER A 758 9.21 -15.22 7.46
CA SER A 758 7.90 -15.53 8.06
C SER A 758 7.91 -16.70 9.04
N LYS A 759 9.02 -17.46 9.15
CA LYS A 759 9.13 -18.56 10.12
C LYS A 759 9.63 -18.00 11.44
N THR A 760 8.71 -17.83 12.39
CA THR A 760 8.91 -17.13 13.67
C THR A 760 9.12 -18.05 14.87
N SER A 761 9.24 -19.36 14.66
CA SER A 761 9.57 -20.30 15.72
C SER A 761 10.28 -21.56 15.21
N VAL A 762 11.05 -22.20 16.10
CA VAL A 762 11.74 -23.49 15.88
C VAL A 762 11.74 -24.30 17.17
N ASN A 763 11.45 -25.59 17.06
CA ASN A 763 11.61 -26.57 18.14
C ASN A 763 12.99 -27.22 18.10
N PHE A 764 13.64 -27.38 19.24
CA PHE A 764 14.97 -27.96 19.39
C PHE A 764 14.91 -29.17 20.32
N SER A 765 15.06 -30.36 19.74
CA SER A 765 14.99 -31.66 20.46
C SER A 765 16.20 -32.58 20.23
N SER A 766 17.11 -32.24 19.31
CA SER A 766 18.21 -33.14 18.92
C SER A 766 19.43 -33.09 19.84
N LYS A 767 19.54 -32.06 20.67
CA LYS A 767 20.66 -31.81 21.58
C LYS A 767 20.23 -31.64 23.04
N PRO A 768 19.16 -30.87 23.34
CA PRO A 768 18.71 -30.71 24.72
C PRO A 768 18.21 -32.03 25.30
N LYS A 769 18.42 -32.24 26.60
CA LYS A 769 17.85 -33.35 27.38
C LYS A 769 17.05 -32.82 28.56
N SER A 770 16.13 -33.64 29.09
CA SER A 770 15.32 -33.29 30.27
C SER A 770 16.22 -32.90 31.45
N GLY A 771 15.80 -31.88 32.20
CA GLY A 771 16.51 -31.34 33.36
C GLY A 771 17.66 -30.36 33.03
N GLU A 772 18.14 -30.32 31.79
CA GLU A 772 19.25 -29.44 31.40
C GLU A 772 18.83 -27.96 31.28
N THR A 773 19.72 -27.05 31.65
CA THR A 773 19.55 -25.62 31.38
C THR A 773 20.32 -25.20 30.14
N TRP A 774 19.62 -24.50 29.24
CA TRP A 774 20.15 -24.00 27.98
C TRP A 774 20.00 -22.49 27.90
N TYR A 775 21.04 -21.82 27.41
CA TYR A 775 21.06 -20.40 27.12
C TYR A 775 20.86 -20.19 25.63
N VAL A 776 19.89 -19.37 25.25
CA VAL A 776 19.44 -19.19 23.88
C VAL A 776 19.44 -17.71 23.54
N LYS A 777 19.91 -17.38 22.35
CA LYS A 777 19.79 -16.06 21.73
C LYS A 777 19.44 -16.23 20.26
N TYR A 778 18.80 -15.24 19.67
CA TYR A 778 18.53 -15.26 18.23
C TYR A 778 18.85 -13.92 17.59
N ARG A 779 19.06 -13.90 16.28
CA ARG A 779 19.13 -12.66 15.50
C ARG A 779 18.25 -12.77 14.26
N ALA A 780 17.53 -11.72 13.92
CA ALA A 780 17.13 -11.49 12.54
C ALA A 780 18.37 -11.05 11.74
N TYR A 781 18.53 -11.55 10.52
CA TYR A 781 19.67 -11.19 9.67
C TYR A 781 19.23 -10.75 8.28
N ILE A 782 20.04 -9.89 7.66
CA ILE A 782 20.10 -9.76 6.21
C ILE A 782 21.38 -10.37 5.69
N GLU A 783 21.31 -10.92 4.48
CA GLU A 783 22.45 -11.49 3.78
C GLU A 783 22.91 -10.54 2.68
N VAL A 784 24.15 -10.08 2.76
CA VAL A 784 24.79 -9.21 1.78
C VAL A 784 26.12 -9.85 1.41
N ASP A 785 26.33 -10.13 0.12
CA ASP A 785 27.52 -10.80 -0.41
C ASP A 785 27.88 -12.10 0.34
N GLY A 786 26.86 -12.93 0.62
CA GLY A 786 27.01 -14.21 1.34
C GLY A 786 27.27 -14.08 2.85
N LYS A 787 27.40 -12.85 3.37
CA LYS A 787 27.61 -12.58 4.80
C LYS A 787 26.32 -12.14 5.49
N LYS A 788 26.06 -12.74 6.66
CA LYS A 788 24.87 -12.45 7.49
C LYS A 788 25.13 -11.32 8.48
N TYR A 789 24.32 -10.27 8.42
CA TYR A 789 24.39 -9.10 9.31
C TYR A 789 23.13 -9.02 10.17
N GLY A 790 23.31 -9.00 11.49
CA GLY A 790 22.23 -8.91 12.47
C GLY A 790 22.78 -8.94 13.89
N ASN A 791 22.14 -8.22 14.81
CA ASN A 791 22.49 -8.28 16.22
C ASN A 791 21.70 -9.39 16.89
N TYR A 792 22.35 -10.11 17.80
CA TYR A 792 21.65 -11.04 18.67
C TYR A 792 20.76 -10.30 19.66
N SER A 793 19.63 -10.93 19.99
CA SER A 793 18.80 -10.61 21.14
C SER A 793 19.60 -10.76 22.42
N GLU A 794 19.04 -10.27 23.51
CA GLU A 794 19.45 -10.69 24.84
C GLU A 794 19.40 -12.22 24.97
N VAL A 795 20.30 -12.74 25.80
CA VAL A 795 20.38 -14.17 26.13
C VAL A 795 19.27 -14.49 27.11
N LYS A 796 18.50 -15.55 26.83
CA LYS A 796 17.53 -16.11 27.76
C LYS A 796 17.90 -17.54 28.11
N SER A 797 17.73 -17.92 29.37
CA SER A 797 17.86 -19.30 29.81
C SER A 797 16.53 -20.03 29.77
N ILE A 798 16.57 -21.34 29.58
CA ILE A 798 15.43 -22.24 29.71
C ILE A 798 15.89 -23.56 30.31
N LYS A 799 15.16 -24.06 31.32
CA LYS A 799 15.34 -25.42 31.84
C LYS A 799 14.38 -26.33 31.10
N VAL A 800 14.91 -27.37 30.46
CA VAL A 800 14.14 -28.35 29.69
C VAL A 800 13.38 -29.25 30.65
N LYS A 801 12.13 -29.59 30.31
CA LYS A 801 11.29 -30.45 31.13
C LYS A 801 11.71 -31.90 30.98
#